data_AF-A0A938FY91-F1
#
_entry.id   AF-A0A938FY91-F1
#
_cell.length_a   1.000
_cell.length_b   1.000
_cell.length_c   1.000
_cell.angle_alpha   90.00
_cell.angle_beta   90.00
_cell.angle_gamma   90.00
#
_symmetry.space_group_name_H-M   'P 1'
#
loop_
_entity.id
_entity.type
_entity.pdbx_description
1 polymer ?
#
loop_
_entity_poly.entity_id
_entity_poly.type
_entity_poly.pdbx_seq_one_letter_code
_entity_poly.pdbx_strand_id
1 'polypeptide(L)'
;MVRRFVTALRFVTALLLLSWSRGIAELAAQAEKFESRPIGTIQFVPVKQPLESAEINELLPLKRGSPFRLETVRASIERLHATGRYSDIEVDAELLASGQVRVRFFTKPSWFVGRVAVETEVADHPNPGQLTNVSGLDLGRPFFEEEVAAAGARIRQLLEANGFFESRITPRLEYEDETQQVHVTFDIQTGGRARFARPAVEGEPKLPAGEIIDSAGWKRWLIGGWQPVTQARTRRGLERIGRLYQKQDRLAAKVRLEKLEYDQNSRNAKPVLNILAGPKVELRAVGVDLSASKLRRLIPVFQEHMVDQDLLLEGRRNLRDYFQLQGYFDTEVEFKQQRVRNDVAVIDYLVNTGKRHELVEIQIRGNRYFDTATIRERMFMATSSLLQFRYGRYSESIRRRDEEAIAELYRSNGFRDVTVTSTTVDDYRGESGDIAVFIEIQEGPQWLVDTLEIEGVEHIQREEILSALTSVPGQPFSEFSVAVDRDTVLNRYYALGFPDAAFAWSMLPSAQPNQVRLKFSVVEGRQQFVREVLLSGLETTRPGLVHERLELNPGDPLSPNAMTETQRRLYDLGVFAEVEMAVQNPEGETNRKYVLYQIEEARNYSVTVGAGAEIGRIGGAGAALSSPTNEPGFSPRISFDVTRFNFLGIGHSLSFRSRASNLQKRGLLSYSAPGFRNLEKRALTFTTLYDDSRDVRTFRAIRREASVQLFERLSK
;
A
#
# COMPACT_ATOMS: atom_id res chain seq x y z
N MET A 1 9.65 12.48 -16.76
CA MET A 1 10.15 12.93 -18.08
C MET A 1 9.19 12.41 -19.13
N VAL A 2 8.56 13.35 -19.83
CA VAL A 2 7.47 13.21 -20.80
C VAL A 2 7.87 12.32 -22.00
N ARG A 3 6.87 11.66 -22.63
CA ARG A 3 6.89 10.81 -23.85
C ARG A 3 7.24 9.33 -23.66
N ARG A 4 6.24 8.47 -23.83
CA ARG A 4 6.27 7.26 -24.69
C ARG A 4 4.90 6.58 -24.70
N PHE A 5 4.02 6.99 -25.62
CA PHE A 5 2.86 6.21 -26.09
C PHE A 5 2.43 6.72 -27.47
N VAL A 6 3.25 6.49 -28.49
CA VAL A 6 2.82 6.50 -29.90
C VAL A 6 3.76 5.59 -30.69
N THR A 7 3.49 4.28 -30.75
CA THR A 7 3.88 3.44 -31.91
C THR A 7 3.24 2.06 -31.82
N ALA A 8 2.02 1.91 -32.34
CA ALA A 8 1.49 0.64 -32.80
C ALA A 8 0.32 0.88 -33.77
N LEU A 9 0.56 1.65 -34.84
CA LEU A 9 -0.32 1.66 -36.01
C LEU A 9 0.52 1.97 -37.26
N ARG A 10 1.29 0.98 -37.69
CA ARG A 10 1.92 0.96 -39.02
C ARG A 10 1.68 -0.42 -39.60
N PHE A 11 1.09 -0.43 -40.80
CA PHE A 11 0.75 -1.55 -41.70
C PHE A 11 -0.75 -1.80 -41.90
N VAL A 12 -1.48 -0.86 -42.51
CA VAL A 12 -2.35 -1.05 -43.72
C VAL A 12 -2.63 0.30 -44.42
N THR A 13 -1.64 1.18 -44.57
CA THR A 13 -1.85 2.52 -45.18
C THR A 13 -0.88 2.73 -46.33
N ALA A 14 -1.20 2.17 -47.50
CA ALA A 14 -0.56 2.59 -48.76
C ALA A 14 -1.36 2.26 -50.05
N LEU A 15 -2.37 1.38 -50.02
CA LEU A 15 -3.14 1.03 -51.25
C LEU A 15 -4.62 1.46 -51.26
N LEU A 16 -5.10 2.17 -50.24
CA LEU A 16 -6.50 2.61 -50.10
C LEU A 16 -6.70 4.13 -50.22
N LEU A 17 -5.70 4.89 -50.68
CA LEU A 17 -5.75 6.35 -50.73
C LEU A 17 -6.43 6.93 -52.00
N LEU A 18 -6.77 6.09 -52.99
CA LEU A 18 -7.49 6.53 -54.21
C LEU A 18 -8.98 6.16 -54.23
N SER A 19 -9.46 5.32 -53.30
CA SER A 19 -10.88 4.96 -53.16
C SER A 19 -11.63 5.77 -52.09
N TRP A 20 -10.91 6.50 -51.22
CA TRP A 20 -11.53 7.30 -50.14
C TRP A 20 -12.05 8.67 -50.62
N SER A 21 -11.49 9.26 -51.68
CA SER A 21 -11.93 10.57 -52.17
C SER A 21 -13.31 10.53 -52.85
N ARG A 22 -13.67 9.41 -53.51
CA ARG A 22 -15.01 9.21 -54.09
C ARG A 22 -16.08 8.94 -53.03
N GLY A 23 -15.76 8.13 -52.00
CA GLY A 23 -16.70 7.86 -50.91
C GLY A 23 -17.04 9.09 -50.07
N ILE A 24 -16.06 9.97 -49.80
CA ILE A 24 -16.28 11.23 -49.07
C ILE A 24 -17.13 12.21 -49.91
N ALA A 25 -16.95 12.27 -51.23
CA ALA A 25 -17.73 13.12 -52.12
C ALA A 25 -19.18 12.63 -52.29
N GLU A 26 -19.42 11.32 -52.35
CA GLU A 26 -20.77 10.73 -52.36
C GLU A 26 -21.51 10.91 -51.02
N LEU A 27 -20.81 10.76 -49.89
CA LEU A 27 -21.34 11.05 -48.56
C LEU A 27 -21.70 12.54 -48.39
N ALA A 28 -20.85 13.45 -48.88
CA ALA A 28 -21.12 14.88 -48.87
C ALA A 28 -22.30 15.27 -49.79
N ALA A 29 -22.41 14.67 -50.97
CA ALA A 29 -23.52 14.89 -51.91
C ALA A 29 -24.86 14.30 -51.43
N GLN A 30 -24.83 13.25 -50.60
CA GLN A 30 -26.03 12.77 -49.90
C GLN A 30 -26.44 13.69 -48.74
N ALA A 31 -25.48 14.24 -47.99
CA ALA A 31 -25.74 15.16 -46.89
C ALA A 31 -26.37 16.49 -47.37
N GLU A 32 -25.96 17.02 -48.52
CA GLU A 32 -26.54 18.23 -49.14
C GLU A 32 -28.07 18.15 -49.33
N LYS A 33 -28.62 16.94 -49.54
CA LYS A 33 -30.07 16.75 -49.74
C LYS A 33 -30.90 17.09 -48.49
N PHE A 34 -30.29 17.02 -47.32
CA PHE A 34 -30.92 17.23 -46.02
C PHE A 34 -30.59 18.60 -45.43
N GLU A 35 -29.53 19.25 -45.91
CA GLU A 35 -29.02 20.51 -45.37
C GLU A 35 -30.11 21.60 -45.36
N SER A 36 -30.19 22.35 -44.25
CA SER A 36 -31.17 23.42 -44.01
C SER A 36 -32.64 23.01 -43.94
N ARG A 37 -32.98 21.71 -44.10
CA ARG A 37 -34.36 21.23 -43.90
C ARG A 37 -34.69 21.08 -42.42
N PRO A 38 -35.92 21.37 -41.98
CA PRO A 38 -36.30 21.26 -40.57
C PRO A 38 -36.31 19.80 -40.09
N ILE A 39 -35.76 19.56 -38.90
CA ILE A 39 -35.78 18.25 -38.26
C ILE A 39 -37.18 17.95 -37.72
N GLY A 40 -37.83 16.92 -38.24
CA GLY A 40 -39.17 16.51 -37.84
C GLY A 40 -39.16 15.65 -36.58
N THR A 41 -38.26 14.66 -36.52
CA THR A 41 -38.18 13.67 -35.42
C THR A 41 -36.74 13.22 -35.19
N ILE A 42 -36.37 13.07 -33.91
CA ILE A 42 -35.11 12.47 -33.46
C ILE A 42 -35.47 11.15 -32.77
N GLN A 43 -34.87 10.04 -33.21
CA GLN A 43 -35.15 8.70 -32.68
C GLN A 43 -33.86 7.99 -32.32
N PHE A 44 -33.93 7.15 -31.28
CA PHE A 44 -32.85 6.31 -30.83
C PHE A 44 -33.20 4.83 -31.03
N VAL A 45 -32.24 4.05 -31.49
CA VAL A 45 -32.35 2.61 -31.72
C VAL A 45 -31.16 1.94 -31.02
N PRO A 46 -31.38 1.14 -29.95
CA PRO A 46 -32.68 0.82 -29.32
C PRO A 46 -33.32 2.02 -28.62
N VAL A 47 -34.62 1.93 -28.31
CA VAL A 47 -35.37 3.03 -27.64
C VAL A 47 -34.88 3.25 -26.21
N LYS A 48 -34.56 2.18 -25.47
CA LYS A 48 -33.96 2.27 -24.14
C LYS A 48 -32.51 2.72 -24.29
N GLN A 49 -32.16 3.83 -23.66
CA GLN A 49 -30.85 4.45 -23.74
C GLN A 49 -30.17 4.42 -22.35
N PRO A 50 -28.81 4.37 -22.30
CA PRO A 50 -28.03 4.49 -21.07
C PRO A 50 -28.26 5.76 -20.25
N LEU A 51 -28.60 6.84 -20.94
CA LEU A 51 -28.83 8.15 -20.36
C LEU A 51 -30.33 8.42 -20.31
N GLU A 52 -30.78 9.14 -19.28
CA GLU A 52 -32.18 9.55 -19.20
C GLU A 52 -32.53 10.49 -20.36
N SER A 53 -33.79 10.46 -20.81
CA SER A 53 -34.23 11.29 -21.94
C SER A 53 -34.03 12.79 -21.70
N ALA A 54 -34.10 13.24 -20.44
CA ALA A 54 -33.81 14.62 -20.07
C ALA A 54 -32.33 14.97 -20.26
N GLU A 55 -31.41 14.10 -19.80
CA GLU A 55 -29.97 14.26 -19.97
C GLU A 55 -29.57 14.24 -21.46
N ILE A 56 -30.13 13.31 -22.24
CA ILE A 56 -29.91 13.24 -23.69
C ILE A 56 -30.37 14.55 -24.35
N ASN A 57 -31.55 15.04 -23.99
CA ASN A 57 -32.03 16.29 -24.55
C ASN A 57 -31.09 17.45 -24.21
N GLU A 58 -30.62 17.60 -22.97
CA GLU A 58 -29.65 18.66 -22.62
C GLU A 58 -28.32 18.55 -23.40
N LEU A 59 -27.79 17.33 -23.55
CA LEU A 59 -26.52 17.09 -24.23
C LEU A 59 -26.59 17.41 -25.73
N LEU A 60 -27.70 17.05 -26.38
CA LEU A 60 -27.83 17.15 -27.82
C LEU A 60 -28.03 18.61 -28.29
N PRO A 61 -27.11 19.15 -29.13
CA PRO A 61 -27.34 20.41 -29.81
C PRO A 61 -28.42 20.29 -30.88
N LEU A 62 -28.66 19.07 -31.39
CA LEU A 62 -29.69 18.77 -32.37
C LEU A 62 -31.09 18.85 -31.72
N LYS A 63 -31.93 19.79 -32.18
CA LYS A 63 -33.29 19.99 -31.66
C LYS A 63 -34.35 19.78 -32.73
N ARG A 64 -35.52 19.29 -32.33
CA ARG A 64 -36.69 19.23 -33.21
C ARG A 64 -37.04 20.64 -33.71
N GLY A 65 -37.34 20.77 -35.00
CA GLY A 65 -37.66 22.03 -35.67
C GLY A 65 -36.45 22.86 -36.10
N SER A 66 -35.24 22.57 -35.60
CA SER A 66 -34.01 23.23 -36.07
C SER A 66 -33.60 22.74 -37.48
N PRO A 67 -32.89 23.56 -38.27
CA PRO A 67 -32.38 23.12 -39.56
C PRO A 67 -31.36 22.01 -39.38
N PHE A 68 -31.47 20.95 -40.18
CA PHE A 68 -30.47 19.89 -40.25
C PHE A 68 -29.16 20.46 -40.77
N ARG A 69 -28.08 20.23 -40.00
CA ARG A 69 -26.70 20.56 -40.35
C ARG A 69 -25.79 19.42 -39.93
N LEU A 70 -24.90 19.01 -40.83
CA LEU A 70 -23.96 17.93 -40.55
C LEU A 70 -23.06 18.23 -39.33
N GLU A 71 -22.68 19.50 -39.14
CA GLU A 71 -21.90 19.95 -37.97
C GLU A 71 -22.62 19.69 -36.65
N THR A 72 -23.93 19.93 -36.60
CA THR A 72 -24.75 19.71 -35.40
C THR A 72 -24.92 18.21 -35.12
N VAL A 73 -25.02 17.39 -36.16
CA VAL A 73 -25.02 15.92 -36.04
C VAL A 73 -23.67 15.44 -35.49
N ARG A 74 -22.55 15.91 -36.05
CA ARG A 74 -21.21 15.55 -35.57
C ARG A 74 -21.01 15.94 -34.11
N ALA A 75 -21.35 17.18 -33.73
CA ALA A 75 -21.27 17.64 -32.35
C ALA A 75 -22.17 16.82 -31.40
N SER A 76 -23.31 16.32 -31.89
CA SER A 76 -24.17 15.41 -31.13
C SER A 76 -23.50 14.06 -30.87
N ILE A 77 -22.89 13.47 -31.90
CA ILE A 77 -22.13 12.21 -31.79
C ILE A 77 -20.96 12.39 -30.81
N GLU A 78 -20.17 13.46 -30.97
CA GLU A 78 -19.02 13.77 -30.12
C GLU A 78 -19.44 13.91 -28.65
N ARG A 79 -20.52 14.64 -28.36
CA ARG A 79 -21.03 14.80 -26.98
C ARG A 79 -21.55 13.51 -26.39
N LEU A 80 -22.28 12.70 -27.16
CA LEU A 80 -22.74 11.40 -26.69
C LEU A 80 -21.54 10.48 -26.42
N HIS A 81 -20.55 10.43 -27.32
CA HIS A 81 -19.34 9.62 -27.13
C HIS A 81 -18.50 10.11 -25.93
N ALA A 82 -18.39 11.42 -25.71
CA ALA A 82 -17.67 12.02 -24.58
C ALA A 82 -18.26 11.61 -23.22
N THR A 83 -19.55 11.28 -23.15
CA THR A 83 -20.13 10.73 -21.91
C THR A 83 -19.46 9.41 -21.49
N GLY A 84 -18.79 8.71 -22.43
CA GLY A 84 -18.21 7.38 -22.23
C GLY A 84 -19.25 6.26 -22.14
N ARG A 85 -20.55 6.59 -22.22
CA ARG A 85 -21.68 5.66 -22.02
C ARG A 85 -22.03 4.85 -23.27
N TYR A 86 -21.42 5.19 -24.40
CA TYR A 86 -21.64 4.59 -25.71
C TYR A 86 -20.32 4.10 -26.27
N SER A 87 -20.29 2.84 -26.72
CA SER A 87 -19.13 2.22 -27.37
C SER A 87 -19.12 2.49 -28.88
N ASP A 88 -20.31 2.71 -29.45
CA ASP A 88 -20.49 2.96 -30.88
C ASP A 88 -21.77 3.77 -31.12
N ILE A 89 -21.73 4.71 -32.08
CA ILE A 89 -22.85 5.57 -32.45
C ILE A 89 -22.83 5.78 -33.96
N GLU A 90 -23.87 5.31 -34.63
CA GLU A 90 -24.12 5.56 -36.05
C GLU A 90 -25.37 6.44 -36.20
N VAL A 91 -25.42 7.26 -37.25
CA VAL A 91 -26.55 8.15 -37.51
C VAL A 91 -27.04 7.98 -38.93
N ASP A 92 -28.35 7.76 -39.07
CA ASP A 92 -29.06 7.74 -40.34
C ASP A 92 -30.01 8.95 -40.43
N ALA A 93 -30.16 9.50 -41.64
CA ALA A 93 -31.03 10.63 -41.92
C ALA A 93 -31.94 10.30 -43.11
N GLU A 94 -33.24 10.46 -42.90
CA GLU A 94 -34.26 10.11 -43.89
C GLU A 94 -35.18 11.32 -44.13
N LEU A 95 -35.45 11.64 -45.40
CA LEU A 95 -36.36 12.71 -45.76
C LEU A 95 -37.80 12.20 -45.74
N LEU A 96 -38.64 12.83 -44.93
CA LEU A 96 -40.07 12.50 -44.85
C LEU A 96 -40.84 13.14 -46.00
N ALA A 97 -41.99 12.54 -46.35
CA ALA A 97 -42.92 13.11 -47.33
C ALA A 97 -43.39 14.54 -46.98
N SER A 98 -43.31 14.93 -45.70
CA SER A 98 -43.58 16.29 -45.22
C SER A 98 -42.48 17.31 -45.52
N GLY A 99 -41.36 16.91 -46.11
CA GLY A 99 -40.18 17.75 -46.33
C GLY A 99 -39.27 17.93 -45.11
N GLN A 100 -39.64 17.34 -43.97
CA GLN A 100 -38.84 17.31 -42.74
C GLN A 100 -37.85 16.15 -42.73
N VAL A 101 -36.77 16.28 -41.97
CA VAL A 101 -35.75 15.22 -41.80
C VAL A 101 -36.02 14.41 -40.53
N ARG A 102 -36.03 13.09 -40.65
CA ARG A 102 -35.97 12.14 -39.52
C ARG A 102 -34.52 11.77 -39.30
N VAL A 103 -34.02 11.96 -38.08
CA VAL A 103 -32.68 11.55 -37.67
C VAL A 103 -32.79 10.36 -36.73
N ARG A 104 -32.14 9.23 -37.07
CA ARG A 104 -32.11 8.00 -36.28
C ARG A 104 -30.68 7.75 -35.78
N PHE A 105 -30.49 7.71 -34.48
CA PHE A 105 -29.24 7.33 -33.82
C PHE A 105 -29.28 5.83 -33.50
N PHE A 106 -28.35 5.07 -34.07
CA PHE A 106 -28.10 3.68 -33.70
C PHE A 106 -26.97 3.65 -32.70
N THR A 107 -27.25 3.21 -31.48
CA THR A 107 -26.31 3.31 -30.35
C THR A 107 -25.99 1.95 -29.78
N LYS A 108 -24.72 1.69 -29.48
CA LYS A 108 -24.29 0.56 -28.64
C LYS A 108 -23.80 1.08 -27.29
N PRO A 109 -24.27 0.53 -26.16
CA PRO A 109 -23.81 0.97 -24.85
C PRO A 109 -22.35 0.57 -24.61
N SER A 110 -21.65 1.39 -23.82
CA SER A 110 -20.44 0.96 -23.12
C SER A 110 -20.85 0.17 -21.89
N TRP A 111 -20.04 -0.82 -21.55
CA TRP A 111 -20.19 -1.65 -20.37
C TRP A 111 -19.06 -1.36 -19.40
N PHE A 112 -19.32 -1.46 -18.10
CA PHE A 112 -18.34 -1.20 -17.06
C PHE A 112 -18.24 -2.38 -16.10
N VAL A 113 -17.04 -2.65 -15.57
CA VAL A 113 -16.86 -3.72 -14.57
C VAL A 113 -17.60 -3.33 -13.29
N GLY A 114 -18.66 -4.06 -12.94
CA GLY A 114 -19.48 -3.76 -11.76
C GLY A 114 -19.09 -4.58 -10.53
N ARG A 115 -18.80 -5.87 -10.73
CA ARG A 115 -18.32 -6.78 -9.69
C ARG A 115 -17.35 -7.77 -10.31
N VAL A 116 -16.30 -8.12 -9.57
CA VAL A 116 -15.41 -9.23 -9.93
C VAL A 116 -15.42 -10.23 -8.78
N ALA A 117 -15.85 -11.46 -9.05
CA ALA A 117 -15.98 -12.50 -8.04
C ALA A 117 -15.32 -13.80 -8.49
N VAL A 118 -14.97 -14.63 -7.51
CA VAL A 118 -14.40 -15.95 -7.72
C VAL A 118 -15.16 -16.96 -6.86
N GLU A 119 -15.74 -17.96 -7.52
CA GLU A 119 -16.38 -19.09 -6.87
C GLU A 119 -15.45 -20.30 -6.97
N THR A 120 -15.05 -20.86 -5.82
CA THR A 120 -14.11 -21.98 -5.79
C THR A 120 -14.38 -22.94 -4.64
N GLU A 121 -14.02 -24.21 -4.85
CA GLU A 121 -14.10 -25.26 -3.83
C GLU A 121 -13.02 -25.14 -2.74
N VAL A 122 -11.95 -24.36 -2.98
CA VAL A 122 -10.81 -24.22 -2.05
C VAL A 122 -10.86 -22.88 -1.33
N ALA A 123 -11.02 -22.91 -0.01
CA ALA A 123 -11.08 -21.68 0.78
C ALA A 123 -9.69 -21.10 1.13
N ASP A 124 -8.66 -21.93 1.29
CA ASP A 124 -7.48 -21.54 2.08
C ASP A 124 -6.41 -20.78 1.30
N HIS A 125 -5.89 -21.31 0.17
CA HIS A 125 -4.83 -20.65 -0.60
C HIS A 125 -4.79 -21.16 -2.07
N PRO A 126 -4.68 -20.29 -3.08
CA PRO A 126 -5.01 -18.87 -3.00
C PRO A 126 -6.48 -18.72 -2.59
N ASN A 127 -6.78 -17.71 -1.76
CA ASN A 127 -8.16 -17.44 -1.34
C ASN A 127 -8.90 -16.68 -2.47
N PRO A 128 -10.24 -16.58 -2.42
CA PRO A 128 -11.03 -15.87 -3.43
C PRO A 128 -10.54 -14.42 -3.67
N GLY A 129 -10.33 -13.61 -2.63
CA GLY A 129 -9.80 -12.25 -2.78
C GLY A 129 -8.46 -12.16 -3.52
N GLN A 130 -7.52 -13.10 -3.30
CA GLN A 130 -6.27 -13.16 -4.07
C GLN A 130 -6.49 -13.47 -5.56
N LEU A 131 -7.49 -14.29 -5.86
CA LEU A 131 -7.85 -14.67 -7.24
C LEU A 131 -8.59 -13.52 -7.94
N THR A 132 -9.46 -12.80 -7.23
CA THR A 132 -10.11 -11.57 -7.70
C THR A 132 -9.07 -10.49 -7.99
N ASN A 133 -8.17 -10.22 -7.05
CA ASN A 133 -7.12 -9.21 -7.19
C ASN A 133 -6.17 -9.50 -8.38
N VAL A 134 -5.77 -10.75 -8.60
CA VAL A 134 -4.89 -11.11 -9.74
C VAL A 134 -5.62 -11.06 -11.08
N SER A 135 -6.95 -11.07 -11.08
CA SER A 135 -7.75 -10.98 -12.31
C SER A 135 -7.44 -9.69 -13.07
N GLY A 136 -7.04 -8.59 -12.39
CA GLY A 136 -6.70 -7.31 -13.02
C GLY A 136 -7.87 -6.65 -13.74
N LEU A 137 -9.11 -6.98 -13.35
CA LEU A 137 -10.32 -6.29 -13.79
C LEU A 137 -10.67 -5.24 -12.72
N ASP A 138 -10.46 -3.97 -13.05
CA ASP A 138 -10.67 -2.88 -12.11
C ASP A 138 -12.14 -2.42 -12.13
N LEU A 139 -12.74 -2.28 -10.94
CA LEU A 139 -14.11 -1.80 -10.80
C LEU A 139 -14.33 -0.43 -11.44
N GLY A 140 -15.49 -0.26 -12.07
CA GLY A 140 -15.93 0.99 -12.67
C GLY A 140 -15.24 1.35 -13.99
N ARG A 141 -14.20 0.62 -14.41
CA ARG A 141 -13.54 0.82 -15.71
C ARG A 141 -14.38 0.24 -16.86
N PRO A 142 -14.22 0.76 -18.10
CA PRO A 142 -14.83 0.16 -19.28
C PRO A 142 -14.47 -1.33 -19.39
N PHE A 143 -15.46 -2.17 -19.67
CA PHE A 143 -15.31 -3.61 -19.81
C PHE A 143 -15.07 -3.98 -21.27
N PHE A 144 -14.02 -4.77 -21.51
CA PHE A 144 -13.76 -5.41 -22.79
C PHE A 144 -13.68 -6.92 -22.63
N GLU A 145 -14.40 -7.68 -23.47
CA GLU A 145 -14.49 -9.14 -23.33
C GLU A 145 -13.13 -9.84 -23.47
N GLU A 146 -12.21 -9.27 -24.25
CA GLU A 146 -10.82 -9.74 -24.40
C GLU A 146 -10.01 -9.71 -23.09
N GLU A 147 -10.36 -8.81 -22.15
CA GLU A 147 -9.71 -8.73 -20.84
C GLU A 147 -10.06 -9.92 -19.95
N VAL A 148 -11.23 -10.56 -20.17
CA VAL A 148 -11.66 -11.74 -19.40
C VAL A 148 -10.74 -12.93 -19.64
N ALA A 149 -10.29 -13.12 -20.88
CA ALA A 149 -9.34 -14.18 -21.22
C ALA A 149 -7.97 -13.94 -20.57
N ALA A 150 -7.50 -12.69 -20.57
CA ALA A 150 -6.26 -12.30 -19.91
C ALA A 150 -6.35 -12.45 -18.38
N ALA A 151 -7.48 -12.08 -17.79
CA ALA A 151 -7.79 -12.26 -16.37
C ALA A 151 -7.77 -13.74 -15.97
N GLY A 152 -8.44 -14.60 -16.74
CA GLY A 152 -8.41 -16.05 -16.53
C GLY A 152 -7.00 -16.65 -16.64
N ALA A 153 -6.14 -16.12 -17.53
CA ALA A 153 -4.74 -16.54 -17.62
C ALA A 153 -3.92 -16.16 -16.38
N ARG A 154 -4.11 -14.94 -15.84
CA ARG A 154 -3.47 -14.49 -14.59
C ARG A 154 -3.91 -15.35 -13.39
N ILE A 155 -5.21 -15.64 -13.28
CA ILE A 155 -5.76 -16.53 -12.26
C ILE A 155 -5.14 -17.93 -12.37
N ARG A 156 -5.06 -18.50 -13.58
CA ARG A 156 -4.41 -19.80 -13.83
C ARG A 156 -2.97 -19.82 -13.37
N GLN A 157 -2.20 -18.79 -13.71
CA GLN A 157 -0.79 -18.68 -13.29
C GLN A 157 -0.64 -18.67 -11.76
N LEU A 158 -1.54 -17.99 -11.03
CA LEU A 158 -1.55 -17.99 -9.57
C LEU A 158 -1.93 -19.36 -9.00
N LEU A 159 -2.90 -20.05 -9.61
CA LEU A 159 -3.30 -21.41 -9.23
C LEU A 159 -2.15 -22.42 -9.43
N GLU A 160 -1.46 -22.37 -10.58
CA GLU A 160 -0.28 -23.18 -10.88
C GLU A 160 0.87 -22.92 -9.90
N ALA A 161 1.15 -21.65 -9.58
CA ALA A 161 2.13 -21.29 -8.55
C ALA A 161 1.77 -21.84 -7.16
N ASN A 162 0.49 -22.16 -6.94
CA ASN A 162 -0.04 -22.80 -5.74
C ASN A 162 -0.32 -24.31 -5.89
N GLY A 163 0.20 -24.92 -6.95
CA GLY A 163 0.15 -26.37 -7.17
C GLY A 163 -1.12 -26.90 -7.82
N PHE A 164 -2.01 -26.04 -8.33
CA PHE A 164 -3.26 -26.45 -8.98
C PHE A 164 -3.11 -26.40 -10.51
N PHE A 165 -2.35 -27.36 -11.06
CA PHE A 165 -2.06 -27.43 -12.50
C PHE A 165 -3.23 -27.95 -13.35
N GLU A 166 -4.20 -28.61 -12.72
CA GLU A 166 -5.37 -29.20 -13.38
C GLU A 166 -6.61 -28.30 -13.29
N SER A 167 -6.43 -27.03 -12.93
CA SER A 167 -7.56 -26.13 -12.69
C SER A 167 -8.33 -25.81 -13.98
N ARG A 168 -9.65 -25.83 -13.88
CA ARG A 168 -10.57 -25.35 -14.92
C ARG A 168 -11.23 -24.06 -14.44
N ILE A 169 -11.13 -23.02 -15.25
CA ILE A 169 -11.64 -21.68 -14.98
C ILE A 169 -12.68 -21.38 -16.05
N THR A 170 -13.91 -21.11 -15.64
CA THR A 170 -15.03 -20.76 -16.52
C THR A 170 -15.55 -19.38 -16.12
N PRO A 171 -15.42 -18.35 -16.95
CA PRO A 171 -16.02 -17.05 -16.66
C PRO A 171 -17.53 -17.08 -16.92
N ARG A 172 -18.31 -16.47 -16.03
CA ARG A 172 -19.72 -16.10 -16.21
C ARG A 172 -19.84 -14.58 -16.24
N LEU A 173 -20.58 -14.07 -17.22
CA LEU A 173 -20.81 -12.64 -17.42
C LEU A 173 -22.29 -12.35 -17.21
N GLU A 174 -22.61 -11.48 -16.26
CA GLU A 174 -23.97 -11.02 -16.00
C GLU A 174 -24.05 -9.53 -16.31
N TYR A 175 -24.88 -9.17 -17.29
CA TYR A 175 -25.06 -7.79 -17.75
C TYR A 175 -26.25 -7.15 -17.03
N GLU A 176 -26.02 -5.98 -16.43
CA GLU A 176 -27.06 -5.17 -15.79
C GLU A 176 -27.29 -3.89 -16.60
N ASP A 177 -28.38 -3.88 -17.37
CA ASP A 177 -28.70 -2.79 -18.31
C ASP A 177 -28.89 -1.42 -17.63
N GLU A 178 -29.41 -1.38 -16.41
CA GLU A 178 -29.81 -0.13 -15.73
C GLU A 178 -28.59 0.67 -15.26
N THR A 179 -27.57 -0.02 -14.77
CA THR A 179 -26.31 0.56 -14.28
C THR A 179 -25.19 0.50 -15.33
N GLN A 180 -25.43 -0.20 -16.44
CA GLN A 180 -24.44 -0.58 -17.46
C GLN A 180 -23.26 -1.36 -16.90
N GLN A 181 -23.54 -2.25 -15.96
CA GLN A 181 -22.52 -3.06 -15.32
C GLN A 181 -22.40 -4.45 -15.94
N VAL A 182 -21.19 -4.99 -15.88
CA VAL A 182 -20.91 -6.41 -16.12
C VAL A 182 -20.32 -6.95 -14.84
N HIS A 183 -21.02 -7.92 -14.26
CA HIS A 183 -20.49 -8.70 -13.16
C HIS A 183 -19.78 -9.92 -13.74
N VAL A 184 -18.49 -10.04 -13.43
CA VAL A 184 -17.62 -11.10 -13.92
C VAL A 184 -17.36 -12.06 -12.77
N THR A 185 -17.88 -13.29 -12.88
CA THR A 185 -17.66 -14.35 -11.90
C THR A 185 -16.83 -15.45 -12.52
N PHE A 186 -15.68 -15.79 -11.91
CA PHE A 186 -14.87 -16.93 -12.34
C PHE A 186 -15.22 -18.16 -11.51
N ASP A 187 -15.84 -19.16 -12.15
CA ASP A 187 -16.03 -20.48 -11.57
C ASP A 187 -14.74 -21.28 -11.70
N ILE A 188 -14.16 -21.66 -10.56
CA ILE A 188 -12.87 -22.34 -10.51
C ILE A 188 -13.02 -23.72 -9.87
N GLN A 189 -12.85 -24.73 -10.71
CA GLN A 189 -12.60 -26.11 -10.28
C GLN A 189 -11.09 -26.29 -10.16
N THR A 190 -10.57 -26.40 -8.95
CA THR A 190 -9.12 -26.37 -8.71
C THR A 190 -8.44 -27.70 -9.01
N GLY A 191 -9.17 -28.82 -8.84
CA GLY A 191 -8.63 -30.15 -8.94
C GLY A 191 -7.69 -30.52 -7.78
N GLY A 192 -6.88 -31.56 -7.96
CA GLY A 192 -5.96 -32.02 -6.92
C GLY A 192 -4.73 -31.11 -6.80
N ARG A 193 -4.44 -30.61 -5.60
CA ARG A 193 -3.18 -29.88 -5.36
C ARG A 193 -1.97 -30.81 -5.47
N ALA A 194 -1.04 -30.45 -6.35
CA ALA A 194 0.21 -31.16 -6.52
C ALA A 194 1.09 -31.13 -5.26
N ARG A 195 1.88 -32.18 -5.08
CA ARG A 195 2.93 -32.24 -4.05
C ARG A 195 4.29 -31.98 -4.67
N PHE A 196 5.23 -31.47 -3.88
CA PHE A 196 6.61 -31.38 -4.35
C PHE A 196 7.14 -32.77 -4.72
N ALA A 197 7.97 -32.86 -5.74
CA ALA A 197 8.85 -34.01 -5.97
C ALA A 197 10.28 -33.67 -5.53
N ARG A 198 11.19 -34.65 -5.63
CA ARG A 198 12.62 -34.41 -5.38
C ARG A 198 13.15 -33.33 -6.33
N PRO A 199 13.63 -32.18 -5.84
CA PRO A 199 14.13 -31.10 -6.69
C PRO A 199 15.34 -31.54 -7.54
N ALA A 200 15.44 -31.00 -8.75
CA ALA A 200 16.70 -30.98 -9.50
C ALA A 200 17.50 -29.74 -9.12
N VAL A 201 18.81 -29.90 -8.92
CA VAL A 201 19.74 -28.81 -8.63
C VAL A 201 20.73 -28.71 -9.79
N GLU A 202 20.75 -27.55 -10.43
CA GLU A 202 21.58 -27.21 -11.58
C GLU A 202 22.51 -26.02 -11.24
N GLY A 203 23.48 -25.73 -12.10
CA GLY A 203 24.46 -24.65 -11.93
C GLY A 203 25.71 -25.08 -11.15
N GLU A 204 26.22 -24.17 -10.31
CA GLU A 204 27.40 -24.39 -9.47
C GLU A 204 27.05 -24.32 -7.98
N PRO A 205 26.42 -25.36 -7.41
CA PRO A 205 25.94 -25.33 -6.04
C PRO A 205 27.05 -25.37 -4.99
N LYS A 206 28.24 -25.93 -5.28
CA LYS A 206 29.36 -26.07 -4.29
C LYS A 206 28.99 -26.75 -2.96
N LEU A 207 27.76 -27.27 -2.81
CA LEU A 207 27.23 -28.05 -1.70
C LEU A 207 26.55 -29.30 -2.25
N PRO A 208 26.48 -30.41 -1.48
CA PRO A 208 25.78 -31.61 -1.91
C PRO A 208 24.29 -31.35 -2.16
N ALA A 209 23.75 -31.88 -3.26
CA ALA A 209 22.34 -31.68 -3.62
C ALA A 209 21.36 -32.15 -2.52
N GLY A 210 21.70 -33.21 -1.77
CA GLY A 210 20.89 -33.68 -0.65
C GLY A 210 20.70 -32.64 0.45
N GLU A 211 21.78 -31.96 0.86
CA GLU A 211 21.76 -30.92 1.90
C GLU A 211 20.92 -29.72 1.48
N ILE A 212 21.05 -29.31 0.21
CA ILE A 212 20.26 -28.24 -0.40
C ILE A 212 18.77 -28.59 -0.37
N ILE A 213 18.43 -29.79 -0.84
CA ILE A 213 17.04 -30.28 -0.90
C ILE A 213 16.42 -30.36 0.49
N ASP A 214 17.15 -30.90 1.47
CA ASP A 214 16.66 -31.04 2.84
C ASP A 214 16.46 -29.66 3.51
N SER A 215 17.33 -28.68 3.22
CA SER A 215 17.20 -27.32 3.74
C SER A 215 15.94 -26.59 3.26
N ALA A 216 15.45 -26.89 2.06
CA ALA A 216 14.23 -26.30 1.51
C ALA A 216 13.01 -26.56 2.42
N GLY A 217 13.01 -27.68 3.14
CA GLY A 217 11.93 -28.06 4.06
C GLY A 217 10.63 -28.44 3.35
N TRP A 218 10.71 -28.85 2.08
CA TRP A 218 9.58 -29.38 1.31
C TRP A 218 9.28 -30.85 1.62
N LYS A 219 10.18 -31.56 2.29
CA LYS A 219 9.96 -32.91 2.81
C LYS A 219 9.45 -32.84 4.25
N ARG A 220 8.47 -33.67 4.61
CA ARG A 220 7.93 -33.74 5.97
C ARG A 220 8.89 -34.51 6.88
N TRP A 221 9.29 -33.87 7.98
CA TRP A 221 10.29 -34.40 8.90
C TRP A 221 9.84 -35.63 9.72
N LEU A 222 8.58 -35.69 10.17
CA LEU A 222 8.09 -36.74 11.09
C LEU A 222 7.47 -37.97 10.41
N ILE A 223 6.75 -37.78 9.30
CA ILE A 223 5.91 -38.83 8.67
C ILE A 223 6.36 -39.20 7.24
N GLY A 224 7.50 -38.66 6.80
CA GLY A 224 7.97 -38.83 5.43
C GLY A 224 7.05 -38.18 4.38
N GLY A 225 7.50 -38.23 3.12
CA GLY A 225 6.76 -37.67 1.98
C GLY A 225 6.90 -36.16 1.79
N TRP A 226 6.42 -35.69 0.64
CA TRP A 226 6.55 -34.29 0.22
C TRP A 226 5.33 -33.45 0.62
N GLN A 227 5.57 -32.17 0.88
CA GLN A 227 4.54 -31.19 1.19
C GLN A 227 3.76 -30.78 -0.07
N PRO A 228 2.52 -30.27 0.09
CA PRO A 228 1.79 -29.68 -1.03
C PRO A 228 2.51 -28.44 -1.53
N VAL A 229 2.54 -28.25 -2.84
CA VAL A 229 3.07 -27.03 -3.46
C VAL A 229 2.18 -25.85 -3.09
N THR A 230 2.79 -24.74 -2.70
CA THR A 230 2.13 -23.44 -2.50
C THR A 230 3.18 -22.38 -2.77
N GLN A 231 2.79 -21.22 -3.30
CA GLN A 231 3.74 -20.14 -3.59
C GLN A 231 4.53 -19.73 -2.33
N ALA A 232 3.84 -19.67 -1.18
CA ALA A 232 4.45 -19.36 0.11
C ALA A 232 5.51 -20.39 0.55
N ARG A 233 5.25 -21.70 0.39
CA ARG A 233 6.24 -22.75 0.70
C ARG A 233 7.40 -22.76 -0.29
N THR A 234 7.13 -22.50 -1.57
CA THR A 234 8.16 -22.37 -2.60
C THR A 234 9.11 -21.23 -2.25
N ARG A 235 8.58 -20.03 -2.01
CA ARG A 235 9.37 -18.85 -1.60
C ARG A 235 10.18 -19.12 -0.33
N ARG A 236 9.52 -19.62 0.72
CA ARG A 236 10.18 -19.98 1.99
C ARG A 236 11.27 -21.05 1.81
N GLY A 237 11.08 -21.99 0.90
CA GLY A 237 12.09 -23.01 0.56
C GLY A 237 13.32 -22.39 -0.07
N LEU A 238 13.14 -21.51 -1.07
CA LEU A 238 14.24 -20.77 -1.69
C LEU A 238 14.98 -19.89 -0.67
N GLU A 239 14.25 -19.19 0.20
CA GLU A 239 14.84 -18.38 1.29
C GLU A 239 15.62 -19.25 2.29
N ARG A 240 15.15 -20.47 2.59
CA ARG A 240 15.86 -21.41 3.47
C ARG A 240 17.14 -21.94 2.82
N ILE A 241 17.10 -22.24 1.52
CA ILE A 241 18.30 -22.61 0.76
C ILE A 241 19.27 -21.42 0.74
N GLY A 242 18.80 -20.21 0.47
CA GLY A 242 19.63 -18.99 0.58
C GLY A 242 20.29 -18.87 1.96
N ARG A 243 19.53 -19.07 3.04
CA ARG A 243 20.05 -19.11 4.41
C ARG A 243 21.05 -20.24 4.68
N LEU A 244 20.93 -21.39 4.02
CA LEU A 244 21.93 -22.46 4.09
C LEU A 244 23.27 -21.95 3.54
N TYR A 245 23.26 -21.33 2.36
CA TYR A 245 24.46 -20.74 1.75
C TYR A 245 25.07 -19.63 2.59
N GLN A 246 24.24 -18.78 3.20
CA GLN A 246 24.68 -17.72 4.11
C GLN A 246 25.38 -18.27 5.35
N LYS A 247 24.87 -19.37 5.94
CA LYS A 247 25.53 -20.03 7.08
C LYS A 247 26.91 -20.58 6.74
N GLN A 248 27.16 -20.84 5.45
CA GLN A 248 28.46 -21.25 4.91
C GLN A 248 29.30 -20.06 4.43
N ASP A 249 28.92 -18.83 4.81
CA ASP A 249 29.53 -17.55 4.45
C ASP A 249 29.51 -17.23 2.94
N ARG A 250 28.63 -17.89 2.17
CA ARG A 250 28.47 -17.63 0.72
C ARG A 250 27.38 -16.59 0.48
N LEU A 251 27.71 -15.34 0.74
CA LEU A 251 26.77 -14.21 0.71
C LEU A 251 26.31 -13.83 -0.70
N ALA A 252 27.09 -14.15 -1.74
CA ALA A 252 26.74 -13.87 -3.13
C ALA A 252 25.90 -14.98 -3.79
N ALA A 253 25.41 -15.95 -3.02
CA ALA A 253 24.69 -17.11 -3.54
C ALA A 253 23.36 -16.68 -4.19
N LYS A 254 23.18 -17.04 -5.47
CA LYS A 254 21.93 -16.82 -6.20
C LYS A 254 21.18 -18.14 -6.29
N VAL A 255 20.01 -18.19 -5.66
CA VAL A 255 19.12 -19.36 -5.67
C VAL A 255 17.87 -18.97 -6.44
N ARG A 256 17.62 -19.61 -7.58
CA ARG A 256 16.45 -19.35 -8.42
C ARG A 256 15.67 -20.63 -8.68
N LEU A 257 14.36 -20.51 -8.75
CA LEU A 257 13.49 -21.55 -9.30
C LEU A 257 13.36 -21.26 -10.79
N GLU A 258 13.88 -22.16 -11.62
CA GLU A 258 13.80 -22.03 -13.08
C GLU A 258 12.39 -22.42 -13.57
N LYS A 259 11.89 -23.56 -13.09
CA LYS A 259 10.55 -24.07 -13.42
C LYS A 259 10.07 -25.11 -12.40
N LEU A 260 8.77 -25.40 -12.44
CA LEU A 260 8.13 -26.52 -11.75
C LEU A 260 7.65 -27.51 -12.82
N GLU A 261 8.32 -28.66 -12.96
CA GLU A 261 7.92 -29.70 -13.91
C GLU A 261 6.78 -30.52 -13.30
N TYR A 262 5.56 -30.34 -13.81
CA TYR A 262 4.38 -31.08 -13.36
C TYR A 262 4.22 -32.42 -14.10
N ASP A 263 4.00 -33.49 -13.35
CA ASP A 263 3.60 -34.80 -13.86
C ASP A 263 2.15 -35.10 -13.50
N GLN A 264 1.28 -35.16 -14.53
CA GLN A 264 -0.15 -35.41 -14.40
C GLN A 264 -0.48 -36.79 -13.79
N ASN A 265 0.36 -37.81 -14.04
CA ASN A 265 0.07 -39.17 -13.57
C ASN A 265 0.31 -39.31 -12.07
N SER A 266 1.41 -38.73 -11.58
CA SER A 266 1.77 -38.82 -10.16
C SER A 266 1.29 -37.63 -9.32
N ARG A 267 0.72 -36.60 -9.96
CA ARG A 267 0.34 -35.31 -9.36
C ARG A 267 1.45 -34.67 -8.52
N ASN A 268 2.68 -34.83 -8.98
CA ASN A 268 3.85 -34.25 -8.36
C ASN A 268 4.43 -33.17 -9.25
N ALA A 269 4.91 -32.09 -8.62
CA ALA A 269 5.62 -31.02 -9.30
C ALA A 269 7.07 -31.01 -8.82
N LYS A 270 8.00 -31.22 -9.75
CA LYS A 270 9.44 -31.26 -9.51
C LYS A 270 10.03 -29.85 -9.66
N PRO A 271 10.56 -29.23 -8.58
CA PRO A 271 11.25 -27.95 -8.70
C PRO A 271 12.60 -28.12 -9.39
N VAL A 272 12.89 -27.27 -10.37
CA VAL A 272 14.21 -27.17 -11.00
C VAL A 272 14.89 -25.91 -10.47
N LEU A 273 15.95 -26.10 -9.69
CA LEU A 273 16.66 -25.04 -8.99
C LEU A 273 17.97 -24.73 -9.70
N ASN A 274 18.15 -23.49 -10.11
CA ASN A 274 19.42 -22.99 -10.62
C ASN A 274 20.15 -22.26 -9.49
N ILE A 275 21.30 -22.79 -9.08
CA ILE A 275 22.07 -22.26 -7.95
C ILE A 275 23.47 -21.88 -8.39
N LEU A 276 23.82 -20.61 -8.14
CA LEU A 276 25.19 -20.11 -8.25
C LEU A 276 25.65 -19.74 -6.84
N ALA A 277 26.43 -20.62 -6.21
CA ALA A 277 26.78 -20.45 -4.80
C ALA A 277 27.71 -19.24 -4.56
N GLY A 278 28.53 -18.87 -5.55
CA GLY A 278 29.58 -17.87 -5.38
C GLY A 278 30.66 -18.28 -4.36
N PRO A 279 31.72 -17.47 -4.19
CA PRO A 279 32.77 -17.75 -3.21
C PRO A 279 32.30 -17.51 -1.78
N LYS A 280 33.01 -18.08 -0.80
CA LYS A 280 32.87 -17.72 0.61
C LYS A 280 33.41 -16.32 0.86
N VAL A 281 32.73 -15.54 1.68
CA VAL A 281 33.10 -14.15 1.98
C VAL A 281 33.70 -14.09 3.36
N GLU A 282 34.96 -13.67 3.44
CA GLU A 282 35.66 -13.45 4.70
C GLU A 282 35.92 -11.96 4.87
N LEU A 283 35.52 -11.40 6.02
CA LEU A 283 35.83 -10.03 6.38
C LEU A 283 37.04 -9.99 7.30
N ARG A 284 37.97 -9.09 7.01
CA ARG A 284 39.12 -8.82 7.88
C ARG A 284 39.19 -7.33 8.18
N ALA A 285 39.46 -7.00 9.43
CA ALA A 285 39.88 -5.65 9.80
C ALA A 285 41.41 -5.67 9.96
N VAL A 286 42.10 -4.83 9.21
CA VAL A 286 43.56 -4.67 9.27
C VAL A 286 43.85 -3.35 9.96
N GLY A 287 44.72 -3.36 10.97
CA GLY A 287 45.07 -2.18 11.78
C GLY A 287 44.35 -2.11 13.14
N VAL A 288 43.32 -2.94 13.35
CA VAL A 288 42.56 -3.01 14.61
C VAL A 288 42.17 -4.45 14.95
N ASP A 289 42.13 -4.78 16.24
CA ASP A 289 41.57 -6.05 16.70
C ASP A 289 40.05 -5.93 16.86
N LEU A 290 39.32 -6.50 15.91
CA LEU A 290 37.87 -6.59 15.93
C LEU A 290 37.45 -8.05 15.77
N SER A 291 36.60 -8.52 16.69
CA SER A 291 36.04 -9.86 16.56
C SER A 291 35.19 -10.00 15.29
N ALA A 292 35.24 -11.19 14.68
CA ALA A 292 34.46 -11.49 13.48
C ALA A 292 32.96 -11.23 13.66
N SER A 293 32.42 -11.50 14.87
CA SER A 293 31.02 -11.21 15.19
C SER A 293 30.73 -9.70 15.15
N LYS A 294 31.65 -8.86 15.63
CA LYS A 294 31.48 -7.40 15.60
C LYS A 294 31.56 -6.87 14.17
N LEU A 295 32.48 -7.37 13.35
CA LEU A 295 32.57 -7.03 11.92
C LEU A 295 31.30 -7.41 11.17
N ARG A 296 30.77 -8.62 11.38
CA ARG A 296 29.50 -9.07 10.78
C ARG A 296 28.31 -8.20 11.19
N ARG A 297 28.35 -7.59 12.38
CA ARG A 297 27.30 -6.68 12.84
C ARG A 297 27.41 -5.28 12.23
N LEU A 298 28.63 -4.79 11.99
CA LEU A 298 28.88 -3.45 11.47
C LEU A 298 28.82 -3.38 9.94
N ILE A 299 29.14 -4.48 9.25
CA ILE A 299 29.16 -4.55 7.80
C ILE A 299 27.89 -5.29 7.32
N PRO A 300 26.96 -4.60 6.63
CA PRO A 300 25.61 -5.09 6.38
C PRO A 300 25.55 -6.23 5.34
N VAL A 301 26.65 -6.61 4.70
CA VAL A 301 26.67 -7.70 3.70
C VAL A 301 26.13 -9.05 4.23
N PHE A 302 26.27 -9.31 5.54
CA PHE A 302 25.71 -10.50 6.18
C PHE A 302 24.21 -10.35 6.53
N GLN A 303 23.73 -9.11 6.68
CA GLN A 303 22.35 -8.78 7.03
C GLN A 303 21.47 -8.62 5.78
N GLU A 304 22.02 -8.02 4.73
CA GLU A 304 21.38 -7.78 3.43
C GLU A 304 21.56 -8.97 2.47
N HIS A 305 22.33 -9.97 2.89
CA HIS A 305 22.47 -11.25 2.21
C HIS A 305 22.99 -11.13 0.77
N MET A 306 23.82 -10.12 0.50
CA MET A 306 24.49 -9.91 -0.77
C MET A 306 25.79 -9.13 -0.57
N VAL A 307 26.69 -9.22 -1.55
CA VAL A 307 27.90 -8.41 -1.60
C VAL A 307 27.82 -7.51 -2.83
N ASP A 308 27.49 -6.25 -2.60
CA ASP A 308 27.55 -5.20 -3.59
C ASP A 308 28.43 -4.04 -3.08
N GLN A 309 28.75 -3.12 -3.98
CA GLN A 309 29.63 -2.00 -3.67
C GLN A 309 29.02 -1.04 -2.65
N ASP A 310 27.70 -0.85 -2.65
CA ASP A 310 27.00 0.09 -1.79
C ASP A 310 27.02 -0.38 -0.34
N LEU A 311 26.83 -1.68 -0.10
CA LEU A 311 26.94 -2.32 1.21
C LEU A 311 28.36 -2.30 1.75
N LEU A 312 29.37 -2.39 0.89
CA LEU A 312 30.77 -2.24 1.31
C LEU A 312 31.10 -0.78 1.67
N LEU A 313 30.58 0.18 0.91
CA LEU A 313 30.67 1.61 1.23
C LEU A 313 29.91 1.97 2.50
N GLU A 314 28.79 1.31 2.78
CA GLU A 314 28.06 1.42 4.04
C GLU A 314 28.84 0.79 5.19
N GLY A 315 29.37 -0.43 5.02
CA GLY A 315 30.23 -1.08 6.01
C GLY A 315 31.44 -0.21 6.40
N ARG A 316 32.06 0.45 5.41
CA ARG A 316 33.12 1.45 5.62
C ARG A 316 32.66 2.60 6.51
N ARG A 317 31.48 3.19 6.21
CA ARG A 317 30.88 4.28 6.99
C ARG A 317 30.53 3.82 8.41
N ASN A 318 29.91 2.65 8.55
CA ASN A 318 29.53 2.08 9.85
C ASN A 318 30.73 1.78 10.74
N LEU A 319 31.82 1.25 10.17
CA LEU A 319 33.07 1.00 10.92
C LEU A 319 33.70 2.31 11.38
N ARG A 320 33.79 3.30 10.49
CA ARG A 320 34.28 4.64 10.83
C ARG A 320 33.45 5.25 11.96
N ASP A 321 32.13 5.30 11.80
CA ASP A 321 31.21 5.87 12.78
C ASP A 321 31.30 5.13 14.13
N TYR A 322 31.44 3.80 14.10
CA TYR A 322 31.62 2.98 15.30
C TYR A 322 32.88 3.40 16.08
N PHE A 323 34.02 3.58 15.41
CA PHE A 323 35.25 3.99 16.08
C PHE A 323 35.24 5.47 16.51
N GLN A 324 34.64 6.35 15.72
CA GLN A 324 34.43 7.76 16.09
C GLN A 324 33.60 7.86 17.39
N LEU A 325 32.55 7.04 17.53
CA LEU A 325 31.76 6.94 18.76
C LEU A 325 32.53 6.42 19.98
N GLN A 326 33.72 5.81 19.79
CA GLN A 326 34.60 5.37 20.87
C GLN A 326 35.69 6.40 21.20
N GLY A 327 35.70 7.56 20.54
CA GLY A 327 36.68 8.63 20.70
C GLY A 327 37.81 8.62 19.66
N TYR A 328 37.72 7.81 18.60
CA TYR A 328 38.73 7.80 17.52
C TYR A 328 38.23 8.65 16.35
N PHE A 329 38.30 9.97 16.47
CA PHE A 329 37.63 10.90 15.54
C PHE A 329 38.25 10.92 14.14
N ASP A 330 39.57 10.75 14.05
CA ASP A 330 40.35 10.68 12.81
C ASP A 330 40.32 9.30 12.15
N THR A 331 39.32 8.48 12.45
CA THR A 331 39.26 7.13 11.88
C THR A 331 39.07 7.20 10.37
N GLU A 332 40.04 6.67 9.65
CA GLU A 332 39.95 6.41 8.21
C GLU A 332 39.74 4.92 7.97
N VAL A 333 38.79 4.60 7.10
CA VAL A 333 38.49 3.22 6.70
C VAL A 333 38.51 3.15 5.19
N GLU A 334 39.33 2.27 4.64
CA GLU A 334 39.26 1.86 3.24
C GLU A 334 38.89 0.38 3.15
N PHE A 335 38.37 -0.08 2.01
CA PHE A 335 38.18 -1.50 1.77
C PHE A 335 38.87 -1.93 0.48
N LYS A 336 39.44 -3.14 0.48
CA LYS A 336 40.04 -3.77 -0.70
C LYS A 336 39.47 -5.18 -0.85
N GLN A 337 38.91 -5.45 -2.02
CA GLN A 337 38.48 -6.80 -2.38
C GLN A 337 39.68 -7.55 -2.97
N GLN A 338 40.10 -8.61 -2.30
CA GLN A 338 41.17 -9.48 -2.79
C GLN A 338 40.64 -10.36 -3.92
N ARG A 339 41.53 -10.79 -4.82
CA ARG A 339 41.16 -11.79 -5.83
C ARG A 339 40.73 -13.08 -5.14
N VAL A 340 39.63 -13.67 -5.62
CA VAL A 340 39.13 -14.95 -5.11
C VAL A 340 40.22 -16.02 -5.26
N ARG A 341 40.60 -16.65 -4.16
CA ARG A 341 41.54 -17.78 -4.14
C ARG A 341 40.95 -18.91 -3.33
N ASN A 342 41.08 -20.15 -3.81
CA ASN A 342 40.57 -21.34 -3.12
C ASN A 342 39.10 -21.19 -2.69
N ASP A 343 38.25 -20.60 -3.55
CA ASP A 343 36.81 -20.40 -3.30
C ASP A 343 36.49 -19.43 -2.13
N VAL A 344 37.44 -18.58 -1.74
CA VAL A 344 37.29 -17.53 -0.73
C VAL A 344 37.56 -16.16 -1.35
N ALA A 345 36.61 -15.24 -1.17
CA ALA A 345 36.70 -13.81 -1.44
C ALA A 345 36.96 -13.08 -0.12
N VAL A 346 38.18 -12.58 0.06
CA VAL A 346 38.56 -11.82 1.25
C VAL A 346 38.31 -10.34 1.00
N ILE A 347 37.61 -9.68 1.92
CA ILE A 347 37.38 -8.24 1.91
C ILE A 347 38.11 -7.65 3.12
N ASP A 348 39.21 -6.98 2.84
CA ASP A 348 40.03 -6.33 3.85
C ASP A 348 39.53 -4.90 4.06
N TYR A 349 39.11 -4.59 5.28
CA TYR A 349 38.86 -3.23 5.75
C TYR A 349 40.13 -2.72 6.44
N LEU A 350 40.82 -1.79 5.79
CA LEU A 350 42.01 -1.13 6.31
C LEU A 350 41.54 0.00 7.23
N VAL A 351 41.71 -0.17 8.54
CA VAL A 351 41.26 0.80 9.55
C VAL A 351 42.49 1.47 10.15
N ASN A 352 42.56 2.78 10.00
CA ASN A 352 43.49 3.63 10.74
C ASN A 352 42.67 4.42 11.76
N THR A 353 42.81 4.12 13.05
CA THR A 353 42.01 4.77 14.10
C THR A 353 42.50 6.16 14.48
N GLY A 354 43.74 6.52 14.12
CA GLY A 354 44.36 7.74 14.62
C GLY A 354 44.51 7.76 16.14
N LYS A 355 44.65 8.95 16.71
CA LYS A 355 44.71 9.15 18.18
C LYS A 355 43.31 9.11 18.77
N ARG A 356 43.25 8.83 20.08
CA ARG A 356 41.99 8.87 20.83
C ARG A 356 41.83 10.24 21.45
N HIS A 357 40.63 10.76 21.33
CA HIS A 357 40.24 12.08 21.77
C HIS A 357 38.90 12.04 22.55
N GLU A 358 38.58 13.13 23.23
CA GLU A 358 37.35 13.33 24.00
C GLU A 358 36.62 14.58 23.49
N LEU A 359 35.31 14.47 23.22
CA LEU A 359 34.49 15.63 22.86
C LEU A 359 34.08 16.39 24.12
N VAL A 360 34.86 17.38 24.49
CA VAL A 360 34.67 18.14 25.74
C VAL A 360 33.71 19.32 25.58
N GLU A 361 33.60 19.88 24.38
CA GLU A 361 32.83 21.12 24.13
C GLU A 361 32.07 21.05 22.79
N ILE A 362 30.81 21.50 22.81
CA ILE A 362 30.03 21.77 21.60
C ILE A 362 29.55 23.21 21.70
N GLN A 363 30.13 24.09 20.88
CA GLN A 363 29.76 25.49 20.87
C GLN A 363 28.93 25.82 19.64
N ILE A 364 27.76 26.39 19.85
CA ILE A 364 26.89 26.89 18.78
C ILE A 364 27.05 28.40 18.70
N ARG A 365 27.30 28.91 17.50
CA ARG A 365 27.48 30.34 17.21
C ARG A 365 26.60 30.75 16.04
N GLY A 366 26.19 32.02 16.05
CA GLY A 366 25.40 32.62 14.97
C GLY A 366 23.88 32.44 15.13
N ASN A 367 23.42 31.63 16.08
CA ASN A 367 22.01 31.57 16.46
C ASN A 367 21.58 32.85 17.18
N ARG A 368 20.53 33.48 16.69
CA ARG A 368 19.87 34.68 17.22
C ARG A 368 18.37 34.46 17.37
N TYR A 369 17.77 33.70 16.46
CA TYR A 369 16.34 33.39 16.48
C TYR A 369 16.00 32.29 17.50
N PHE A 370 16.71 31.16 17.45
CA PHE A 370 16.57 30.10 18.44
C PHE A 370 17.66 30.20 19.51
N ASP A 371 17.27 29.95 20.76
CA ASP A 371 18.25 29.80 21.83
C ASP A 371 19.05 28.49 21.67
N THR A 372 20.22 28.46 22.31
CA THR A 372 21.13 27.31 22.22
C THR A 372 20.47 26.05 22.81
N ALA A 373 19.63 26.17 23.83
CA ALA A 373 18.97 25.03 24.47
C ALA A 373 18.00 24.30 23.52
N THR A 374 17.16 25.05 22.80
CA THR A 374 16.20 24.56 21.81
C THR A 374 16.90 23.78 20.70
N ILE A 375 18.07 24.26 20.27
CA ILE A 375 18.90 23.58 19.28
C ILE A 375 19.49 22.29 19.90
N ARG A 376 20.06 22.38 21.10
CA ARG A 376 20.70 21.24 21.79
C ARG A 376 19.73 20.09 22.06
N GLU A 377 18.45 20.36 22.34
CA GLU A 377 17.42 19.32 22.52
C GLU A 377 17.18 18.45 21.28
N ARG A 378 17.45 19.00 20.08
CA ARG A 378 17.28 18.29 18.80
C ARG A 378 18.56 17.67 18.28
N MET A 379 19.70 17.95 18.91
CA MET A 379 21.00 17.42 18.53
C MET A 379 21.21 16.01 19.06
N PHE A 380 21.92 15.22 18.26
CA PHE A 380 22.36 13.87 18.59
C PHE A 380 23.80 13.88 19.17
N MET A 381 24.64 14.88 18.86
CA MET A 381 25.97 15.03 19.45
C MET A 381 25.90 15.45 20.92
N ALA A 382 26.71 14.79 21.75
CA ALA A 382 26.78 15.07 23.19
C ALA A 382 28.24 15.18 23.63
N THR A 383 28.51 16.09 24.56
CA THR A 383 29.82 16.20 25.22
C THR A 383 30.05 14.99 26.12
N SER A 384 31.31 14.77 26.50
CA SER A 384 31.67 13.72 27.42
C SER A 384 31.03 13.91 28.78
N SER A 385 30.60 12.81 29.39
CA SER A 385 30.05 12.81 30.75
C SER A 385 30.38 11.51 31.47
N LEU A 386 30.57 11.61 32.79
CA LEU A 386 30.88 10.49 33.68
C LEU A 386 29.76 9.44 33.74
N LEU A 387 28.50 9.86 33.55
CA LEU A 387 27.33 8.98 33.65
C LEU A 387 26.91 8.38 32.30
N GLN A 388 27.08 9.14 31.21
CA GLN A 388 26.69 8.74 29.85
C GLN A 388 27.70 9.29 28.84
N PHE A 389 28.11 8.47 27.86
CA PHE A 389 29.06 8.84 26.81
C PHE A 389 30.43 9.33 27.34
N ARG A 390 31.22 8.39 27.89
CA ARG A 390 32.53 8.69 28.50
C ARG A 390 33.48 9.55 27.65
N TYR A 391 33.44 9.44 26.33
CA TYR A 391 34.31 10.20 25.41
C TYR A 391 33.52 11.24 24.57
N GLY A 392 32.26 11.48 24.96
CA GLY A 392 31.28 12.17 24.15
C GLY A 392 30.69 11.29 23.06
N ARG A 393 29.74 11.86 22.32
CA ARG A 393 29.05 11.21 21.20
C ARG A 393 29.27 12.02 19.94
N TYR A 394 30.15 11.53 19.08
CA TYR A 394 30.49 12.15 17.81
C TYR A 394 30.75 11.10 16.73
N SER A 395 30.28 11.41 15.52
CA SER A 395 30.68 10.78 14.25
C SER A 395 30.35 11.73 13.11
N GLU A 396 30.93 11.53 11.93
CA GLU A 396 30.60 12.35 10.75
C GLU A 396 29.10 12.22 10.37
N SER A 397 28.50 11.04 10.56
CA SER A 397 27.08 10.82 10.33
C SER A 397 26.18 11.56 11.32
N ILE A 398 26.55 11.59 12.61
CA ILE A 398 25.81 12.32 13.64
C ILE A 398 25.99 13.83 13.41
N ARG A 399 27.20 14.30 13.13
CA ARG A 399 27.49 15.71 12.80
C ARG A 399 26.60 16.22 11.67
N ARG A 400 26.57 15.51 10.53
CA ARG A 400 25.72 15.85 9.38
C ARG A 400 24.22 15.78 9.70
N ARG A 401 23.80 14.82 10.53
CA ARG A 401 22.41 14.71 10.95
C ARG A 401 22.00 15.90 11.82
N ASP A 402 22.88 16.34 12.71
CA ASP A 402 22.68 17.54 13.52
C ASP A 402 22.62 18.78 12.62
N GLU A 403 23.54 18.92 11.67
CA GLU A 403 23.52 20.02 10.68
C GLU A 403 22.17 20.10 9.94
N GLU A 404 21.67 18.98 9.41
CA GLU A 404 20.39 18.92 8.70
C GLU A 404 19.20 19.15 9.63
N ALA A 405 19.21 18.59 10.84
CA ALA A 405 18.13 18.79 11.80
C ALA A 405 18.02 20.26 12.25
N ILE A 406 19.17 20.93 12.41
CA ILE A 406 19.23 22.37 12.69
C ILE A 406 18.73 23.13 11.47
N ALA A 407 19.25 22.85 10.27
CA ALA A 407 18.83 23.52 9.05
C ALA A 407 17.31 23.39 8.83
N GLU A 408 16.72 22.21 9.06
CA GLU A 408 15.29 21.98 8.93
C GLU A 408 14.45 22.74 9.96
N LEU A 409 14.93 22.84 11.20
CA LEU A 409 14.30 23.68 12.23
C LEU A 409 14.23 25.16 11.76
N TYR A 410 15.29 25.66 11.13
CA TYR A 410 15.33 27.02 10.59
C TYR A 410 14.47 27.17 9.32
N ARG A 411 14.57 26.25 8.35
CA ARG A 411 13.77 26.27 7.11
C ARG A 411 12.28 26.21 7.38
N SER A 412 11.84 25.39 8.33
CA SER A 412 10.42 25.30 8.74
C SER A 412 9.89 26.57 9.39
N ASN A 413 10.78 27.51 9.77
CA ASN A 413 10.47 28.81 10.39
C ASN A 413 10.86 30.00 9.49
N GLY A 414 10.97 29.82 8.17
CA GLY A 414 11.21 30.93 7.23
C GLY A 414 12.65 31.16 6.83
N PHE A 415 13.62 30.49 7.44
CA PHE A 415 15.03 30.72 7.13
C PHE A 415 15.49 29.81 5.99
N ARG A 416 15.11 30.16 4.77
CA ARG A 416 15.39 29.37 3.57
C ARG A 416 16.88 29.25 3.26
N ASP A 417 17.62 30.34 3.41
CA ASP A 417 19.04 30.43 3.06
C ASP A 417 19.95 30.03 4.23
N VAL A 418 19.39 29.38 5.25
CA VAL A 418 20.15 28.93 6.41
C VAL A 418 21.29 28.02 5.96
N THR A 419 22.49 28.36 6.39
CA THR A 419 23.68 27.54 6.17
C THR A 419 24.23 27.15 7.52
N VAL A 420 24.25 25.85 7.78
CA VAL A 420 24.82 25.27 9.01
C VAL A 420 26.11 24.57 8.63
N THR A 421 27.22 25.09 9.15
CA THR A 421 28.55 24.48 9.00
C THR A 421 29.10 24.13 10.35
N SER A 422 29.87 23.06 10.43
CA SER A 422 30.61 22.74 11.65
C SER A 422 32.09 22.55 11.38
N THR A 423 32.90 23.06 12.31
CA THR A 423 34.35 22.91 12.32
C THR A 423 34.75 22.19 13.61
N THR A 424 35.59 21.18 13.49
CA THR A 424 36.18 20.49 14.63
C THR A 424 37.58 21.07 14.88
N VAL A 425 37.90 21.35 16.14
CA VAL A 425 39.22 21.81 16.57
C VAL A 425 39.81 20.77 17.51
N ASP A 426 41.00 20.31 17.16
CA ASP A 426 41.80 19.40 17.98
C ASP A 426 42.67 20.16 18.98
N ASP A 427 43.07 19.45 20.05
CA ASP A 427 43.87 19.97 21.16
C ASP A 427 43.28 21.27 21.75
N TYR A 428 41.96 21.25 22.00
CA TYR A 428 41.21 22.41 22.46
C TYR A 428 41.78 22.96 23.78
N ARG A 429 41.99 24.28 23.84
CA ARG A 429 42.64 25.00 24.96
C ARG A 429 44.07 24.53 25.28
N GLY A 430 44.73 23.85 24.35
CA GLY A 430 46.09 23.34 24.52
C GLY A 430 46.17 22.01 25.28
N GLU A 431 45.02 21.40 25.61
CA GLU A 431 44.96 20.08 26.24
C GLU A 431 44.97 19.02 25.14
N SER A 432 46.02 18.18 25.13
CA SER A 432 46.17 17.19 24.07
C SER A 432 45.15 16.08 24.22
N GLY A 433 44.38 15.81 23.17
CA GLY A 433 43.30 14.82 23.21
C GLY A 433 41.89 15.41 23.35
N ASP A 434 41.75 16.69 23.64
CA ASP A 434 40.44 17.34 23.73
C ASP A 434 40.02 17.88 22.36
N ILE A 435 38.79 17.56 21.93
CA ILE A 435 38.19 18.20 20.75
C ILE A 435 37.01 19.08 21.14
N ALA A 436 36.83 20.14 20.37
CA ALA A 436 35.65 20.98 20.41
C ALA A 436 35.01 21.06 19.03
N VAL A 437 33.68 20.95 18.97
CA VAL A 437 32.92 21.14 17.73
C VAL A 437 32.26 22.50 17.79
N PHE A 438 32.60 23.36 16.82
CA PHE A 438 32.00 24.67 16.63
C PHE A 438 30.99 24.59 15.50
N ILE A 439 29.72 24.76 15.82
CA ILE A 439 28.64 24.86 14.84
C ILE A 439 28.40 26.33 14.57
N GLU A 440 28.65 26.74 13.33
CA GLU A 440 28.38 28.08 12.83
C GLU A 440 27.09 28.05 12.02
N ILE A 441 26.10 28.80 12.52
CA ILE A 441 24.81 28.96 11.88
C ILE A 441 24.78 30.34 11.24
N GLN A 442 24.72 30.37 9.92
CA GLN A 442 24.36 31.56 9.18
C GLN A 442 22.86 31.48 8.93
N GLU A 443 22.05 32.07 9.80
CA GLU A 443 20.59 32.01 9.72
C GLU A 443 20.06 32.50 8.37
N GLY A 444 20.77 33.48 7.78
CA GLY A 444 20.25 34.24 6.66
C GLY A 444 19.06 35.10 7.09
N PRO A 445 18.43 35.79 6.14
CA PRO A 445 17.22 36.51 6.44
C PRO A 445 16.02 35.55 6.62
N GLN A 446 15.11 35.90 7.53
CA GLN A 446 13.81 35.22 7.61
C GLN A 446 12.95 35.66 6.43
N TRP A 447 12.54 34.70 5.61
CA TRP A 447 11.61 34.93 4.51
C TRP A 447 10.19 34.92 5.03
N LEU A 448 9.50 36.04 4.86
CA LEU A 448 8.09 36.18 5.21
C LEU A 448 7.22 36.14 3.95
N VAL A 449 5.99 35.70 4.11
CA VAL A 449 4.98 35.82 3.05
C VAL A 449 4.56 37.30 2.99
N ASP A 450 4.77 37.97 1.85
CA ASP A 450 4.29 39.34 1.62
C ASP A 450 2.84 39.31 1.16
N THR A 451 2.61 38.64 0.03
CA THR A 451 1.27 38.45 -0.52
C THR A 451 1.03 36.98 -0.84
N LEU A 452 -0.22 36.58 -0.66
CA LEU A 452 -0.74 35.31 -1.11
C LEU A 452 -1.80 35.58 -2.17
N GLU A 453 -1.51 35.18 -3.40
CA GLU A 453 -2.42 35.25 -4.53
C GLU A 453 -2.96 33.85 -4.80
N ILE A 454 -4.28 33.72 -4.90
CA ILE A 454 -4.94 32.46 -5.27
C ILE A 454 -5.73 32.67 -6.56
N GLU A 455 -5.42 31.86 -7.57
CA GLU A 455 -6.04 31.87 -8.89
C GLU A 455 -6.79 30.55 -9.13
N GLY A 456 -7.77 30.60 -10.04
CA GLY A 456 -8.57 29.43 -10.41
C GLY A 456 -9.61 29.00 -9.38
N VAL A 457 -9.97 29.91 -8.47
CA VAL A 457 -11.09 29.75 -7.54
C VAL A 457 -12.31 30.48 -8.11
N GLU A 458 -13.30 29.71 -8.56
CA GLU A 458 -14.54 30.18 -9.16
C GLU A 458 -15.77 29.82 -8.31
N HIS A 459 -15.81 28.61 -7.75
CA HIS A 459 -17.00 28.09 -7.05
C HIS A 459 -17.03 28.35 -5.53
N ILE A 460 -15.92 28.79 -4.95
CA ILE A 460 -15.79 29.09 -3.51
C ILE A 460 -15.46 30.57 -3.35
N GLN A 461 -15.98 31.21 -2.31
CA GLN A 461 -15.53 32.57 -1.97
C GLN A 461 -14.06 32.55 -1.58
N ARG A 462 -13.26 33.39 -2.22
CA ARG A 462 -11.80 33.40 -2.01
C ARG A 462 -11.45 33.69 -0.57
N GLU A 463 -12.21 34.57 0.08
CA GLU A 463 -12.05 34.97 1.48
C GLU A 463 -12.20 33.78 2.43
N GLU A 464 -13.12 32.86 2.12
CA GLU A 464 -13.33 31.65 2.91
C GLU A 464 -12.11 30.73 2.83
N ILE A 465 -11.58 30.51 1.62
CA ILE A 465 -10.35 29.72 1.44
C ILE A 465 -9.21 30.39 2.19
N LEU A 466 -8.96 31.68 1.94
CA LEU A 466 -7.86 32.43 2.53
C LEU A 466 -7.88 32.40 4.06
N SER A 467 -9.06 32.41 4.68
CA SER A 467 -9.21 32.35 6.15
C SER A 467 -8.79 31.02 6.77
N ALA A 468 -8.76 29.93 5.98
CA ALA A 468 -8.38 28.60 6.43
C ALA A 468 -6.89 28.30 6.19
N LEU A 469 -6.16 29.15 5.47
CA LEU A 469 -4.76 28.94 5.14
C LEU A 469 -3.84 29.40 6.27
N THR A 470 -2.71 28.72 6.38
CA THR A 470 -1.65 29.00 7.34
C THR A 470 -0.58 29.93 6.76
N SER A 471 -0.37 29.93 5.43
CA SER A 471 0.60 30.76 4.73
C SER A 471 0.09 32.19 4.48
N VAL A 472 -0.38 32.87 5.52
CA VAL A 472 -0.93 34.24 5.42
C VAL A 472 0.16 35.31 5.41
N PRO A 473 -0.11 36.51 4.86
CA PRO A 473 0.82 37.64 4.91
C PRO A 473 1.39 37.91 6.31
N GLY A 474 2.70 38.10 6.39
CA GLY A 474 3.45 38.31 7.62
C GLY A 474 3.90 37.04 8.35
N GLN A 475 3.43 35.85 7.94
CA GLN A 475 3.92 34.59 8.51
C GLN A 475 5.24 34.15 7.87
N PRO A 476 6.06 33.35 8.58
CA PRO A 476 7.25 32.75 8.00
C PRO A 476 6.89 31.79 6.86
N PHE A 477 7.62 31.88 5.76
CA PHE A 477 7.45 30.97 4.64
C PHE A 477 7.99 29.58 4.98
N SER A 478 7.20 28.53 4.74
CA SER A 478 7.64 27.14 4.87
C SER A 478 6.93 26.26 3.86
N GLU A 479 7.67 25.38 3.18
CA GLU A 479 7.09 24.40 2.26
C GLU A 479 6.11 23.44 2.96
N PHE A 480 6.33 23.18 4.26
CA PHE A 480 5.41 22.41 5.08
C PHE A 480 4.04 23.10 5.21
N SER A 481 4.02 24.41 5.49
CA SER A 481 2.78 25.18 5.58
C SER A 481 2.03 25.19 4.24
N VAL A 482 2.75 25.31 3.12
CA VAL A 482 2.14 25.23 1.78
C VAL A 482 1.52 23.85 1.51
N ALA A 483 2.14 22.76 1.99
CA ALA A 483 1.57 21.42 1.86
C ALA A 483 0.28 21.25 2.68
N VAL A 484 0.24 21.78 3.90
CA VAL A 484 -0.98 21.80 4.74
C VAL A 484 -2.09 22.63 4.09
N ASP A 485 -1.74 23.78 3.53
CA ASP A 485 -2.67 24.66 2.82
C ASP A 485 -3.23 23.99 1.56
N ARG A 486 -2.38 23.32 0.77
CA ARG A 486 -2.81 22.51 -0.39
C ARG A 486 -3.89 21.51 0.02
N ASP A 487 -3.61 20.71 1.06
CA ASP A 487 -4.52 19.65 1.48
C ASP A 487 -5.83 20.25 2.02
N THR A 488 -5.76 21.40 2.72
CA THR A 488 -6.93 22.15 3.18
C THR A 488 -7.83 22.61 2.02
N VAL A 489 -7.22 23.19 0.98
CA VAL A 489 -7.92 23.64 -0.24
C VAL A 489 -8.56 22.46 -0.97
N LEU A 490 -7.78 21.41 -1.28
CA LEU A 490 -8.28 20.24 -2.02
C LEU A 490 -9.41 19.53 -1.27
N ASN A 491 -9.29 19.38 0.04
CA ASN A 491 -10.35 18.77 0.86
C ASN A 491 -11.67 19.55 0.79
N ARG A 492 -11.62 20.89 0.69
CA ARG A 492 -12.82 21.72 0.51
C ARG A 492 -13.47 21.48 -0.85
N TYR A 493 -12.67 21.43 -1.92
CA TYR A 493 -13.15 21.13 -3.27
C TYR A 493 -13.75 19.73 -3.38
N TYR A 494 -13.10 18.72 -2.81
CA TYR A 494 -13.61 17.35 -2.74
C TYR A 494 -14.97 17.31 -2.04
N ALA A 495 -15.14 18.02 -0.93
CA ALA A 495 -16.42 18.09 -0.21
C ALA A 495 -17.55 18.75 -1.02
N LEU A 496 -17.22 19.62 -1.98
CA LEU A 496 -18.18 20.28 -2.87
C LEU A 496 -18.43 19.52 -4.18
N GLY A 497 -17.83 18.35 -4.34
CA GLY A 497 -18.02 17.49 -5.51
C GLY A 497 -17.06 17.75 -6.65
N PHE A 498 -15.86 18.29 -6.40
CA PHE A 498 -14.83 18.49 -7.42
C PHE A 498 -13.71 17.45 -7.27
N PRO A 499 -13.93 16.16 -7.61
CA PRO A 499 -12.98 15.08 -7.35
C PRO A 499 -11.67 15.23 -8.14
N ASP A 500 -11.71 15.91 -9.28
CA ASP A 500 -10.56 16.13 -10.17
C ASP A 500 -9.78 17.42 -9.82
N ALA A 501 -10.11 18.07 -8.70
CA ALA A 501 -9.45 19.29 -8.28
C ALA A 501 -7.94 19.06 -8.10
N ALA A 502 -7.15 19.95 -8.69
CA ALA A 502 -5.70 19.93 -8.64
C ALA A 502 -5.17 21.27 -8.11
N PHE A 503 -4.08 21.20 -7.35
CA PHE A 503 -3.44 22.36 -6.75
C PHE A 503 -1.97 22.42 -7.14
N ALA A 504 -1.55 23.55 -7.68
CA ALA A 504 -0.16 23.89 -7.95
C ALA A 504 0.20 25.18 -7.22
N TRP A 505 1.46 25.35 -6.87
CA TRP A 505 1.96 26.59 -6.28
C TRP A 505 3.27 27.01 -6.93
N SER A 506 3.53 28.31 -6.88
CA SER A 506 4.80 28.90 -7.28
C SER A 506 5.16 30.02 -6.32
N MET A 507 6.45 30.30 -6.23
CA MET A 507 7.00 31.36 -5.41
C MET A 507 7.67 32.38 -6.32
N LEU A 508 7.36 33.66 -6.11
CA LEU A 508 7.99 34.77 -6.78
C LEU A 508 8.65 35.69 -5.74
N PRO A 509 9.83 36.27 -6.03
CA PRO A 509 10.39 37.33 -5.19
C PRO A 509 9.43 38.53 -5.08
N SER A 510 9.34 39.14 -3.89
CA SER A 510 8.66 40.43 -3.71
C SER A 510 9.59 41.63 -4.01
N ALA A 511 9.01 42.83 -4.03
CA ALA A 511 9.73 44.09 -4.15
C ALA A 511 10.52 44.44 -2.86
N GLN A 512 10.04 43.99 -1.70
CA GLN A 512 10.77 44.11 -0.44
C GLN A 512 11.77 42.94 -0.27
N PRO A 513 12.96 43.20 0.30
CA PRO A 513 13.93 42.15 0.55
C PRO A 513 13.38 41.10 1.53
N ASN A 514 13.74 39.84 1.31
CA ASN A 514 13.40 38.71 2.19
C ASN A 514 11.89 38.47 2.34
N GLN A 515 11.14 38.78 1.29
CA GLN A 515 9.74 38.45 1.23
C GLN A 515 9.40 37.72 -0.06
N VAL A 516 8.48 36.77 0.07
CA VAL A 516 7.99 35.97 -1.05
C VAL A 516 6.54 36.28 -1.32
N ARG A 517 6.20 36.33 -2.61
CA ARG A 517 4.82 36.29 -3.07
C ARG A 517 4.51 34.85 -3.44
N LEU A 518 3.52 34.28 -2.76
CA LEU A 518 3.02 32.95 -3.04
C LEU A 518 1.88 33.06 -4.03
N LYS A 519 1.97 32.27 -5.10
CA LYS A 519 0.90 32.14 -6.08
C LYS A 519 0.39 30.71 -6.07
N PHE A 520 -0.83 30.53 -5.58
CA PHE A 520 -1.57 29.28 -5.61
C PHE A 520 -2.44 29.25 -6.86
N SER A 521 -2.35 28.16 -7.62
CA SER A 521 -3.11 27.91 -8.83
C SER A 521 -3.95 26.67 -8.60
N VAL A 522 -5.26 26.85 -8.50
CA VAL A 522 -6.23 25.77 -8.38
C VAL A 522 -6.83 25.49 -9.75
N VAL A 523 -6.94 24.22 -10.10
CA VAL A 523 -7.75 23.77 -11.24
C VAL A 523 -8.88 22.95 -10.64
N GLU A 524 -10.08 23.50 -10.59
CA GLU A 524 -11.21 22.88 -9.88
C GLU A 524 -11.67 21.59 -10.55
N GLY A 525 -11.56 21.49 -11.87
CA GLY A 525 -12.12 20.39 -12.64
C GLY A 525 -13.65 20.50 -12.74
N ARG A 526 -14.32 19.37 -13.02
CA ARG A 526 -15.79 19.35 -13.16
C ARG A 526 -16.44 19.03 -11.82
N GLN A 527 -17.55 19.70 -11.54
CA GLN A 527 -18.41 19.30 -10.43
C GLN A 527 -19.15 18.01 -10.78
N GLN A 528 -19.04 17.02 -9.92
CA GLN A 528 -19.62 15.70 -10.03
C GLN A 528 -20.47 15.38 -8.81
N PHE A 529 -21.54 14.62 -9.04
CA PHE A 529 -22.51 14.21 -8.04
C PHE A 529 -22.69 12.70 -8.08
N VAL A 530 -23.05 12.14 -6.94
CA VAL A 530 -23.39 10.72 -6.82
C VAL A 530 -24.73 10.49 -7.50
N ARG A 531 -24.75 9.67 -8.54
CA ARG A 531 -25.98 9.17 -9.15
C ARG A 531 -26.66 8.18 -8.21
N GLU A 532 -25.90 7.17 -7.82
CA GLU A 532 -26.32 6.13 -6.89
C GLU A 532 -25.07 5.43 -6.31
N VAL A 533 -25.21 4.90 -5.09
CA VAL A 533 -24.18 4.07 -4.46
C VAL A 533 -24.55 2.61 -4.63
N LEU A 534 -23.76 1.87 -5.40
CA LEU A 534 -23.98 0.48 -5.73
C LEU A 534 -23.13 -0.40 -4.82
N LEU A 535 -23.80 -1.24 -4.05
CA LEU A 535 -23.18 -2.14 -3.07
C LEU A 535 -23.26 -3.58 -3.56
N SER A 536 -22.13 -4.29 -3.57
CA SER A 536 -22.07 -5.70 -3.96
C SER A 536 -21.25 -6.55 -2.98
N GLY A 537 -21.52 -7.86 -2.96
CA GLY A 537 -20.73 -8.84 -2.19
C GLY A 537 -21.21 -9.15 -0.77
N LEU A 538 -22.36 -8.63 -0.34
CA LEU A 538 -22.99 -9.05 0.91
C LEU A 538 -23.65 -10.42 0.76
N GLU A 539 -23.35 -11.32 1.70
CA GLU A 539 -23.91 -12.68 1.72
C GLU A 539 -24.64 -12.95 3.04
N THR A 540 -23.99 -12.64 4.18
CA THR A 540 -24.53 -12.93 5.51
C THR A 540 -24.76 -11.68 6.35
N THR A 541 -24.04 -10.60 6.06
CA THR A 541 -24.16 -9.30 6.75
C THR A 541 -25.44 -8.60 6.32
N ARG A 542 -26.13 -7.97 7.28
CA ARG A 542 -27.36 -7.22 6.96
C ARG A 542 -27.01 -5.95 6.17
N PRO A 543 -27.70 -5.67 5.05
CA PRO A 543 -27.47 -4.45 4.28
C PRO A 543 -27.61 -3.16 5.10
N GLY A 544 -28.55 -3.11 6.04
CA GLY A 544 -28.73 -1.95 6.93
C GLY A 544 -27.49 -1.59 7.75
N LEU A 545 -26.69 -2.58 8.16
CA LEU A 545 -25.43 -2.30 8.85
C LEU A 545 -24.47 -1.54 7.94
N VAL A 546 -24.41 -1.89 6.66
CA VAL A 546 -23.50 -1.25 5.69
C VAL A 546 -24.00 0.13 5.29
N HIS A 547 -25.30 0.26 5.00
CA HIS A 547 -25.91 1.53 4.61
C HIS A 547 -25.73 2.63 5.67
N GLU A 548 -25.76 2.28 6.96
CA GLU A 548 -25.48 3.21 8.06
C GLU A 548 -24.00 3.70 8.13
N ARG A 549 -23.09 3.15 7.32
CA ARG A 549 -21.67 3.54 7.28
C ARG A 549 -21.30 4.26 5.99
N LEU A 550 -22.24 4.38 5.05
CA LEU A 550 -22.03 5.15 3.82
C LEU A 550 -22.11 6.64 4.14
N GLU A 551 -21.07 7.38 3.77
CA GLU A 551 -21.05 8.85 3.88
C GLU A 551 -21.72 9.54 2.67
N LEU A 552 -21.91 8.80 1.58
CA LEU A 552 -22.46 9.31 0.32
C LEU A 552 -23.83 8.70 0.05
N ASN A 553 -24.76 9.54 -0.37
CA ASN A 553 -26.11 9.18 -0.81
C ASN A 553 -26.35 9.67 -2.24
N PRO A 554 -27.37 9.12 -2.95
CA PRO A 554 -27.79 9.66 -4.23
C PRO A 554 -28.08 11.17 -4.17
N GLY A 555 -27.44 11.94 -5.05
CA GLY A 555 -27.54 13.39 -5.13
C GLY A 555 -26.44 14.16 -4.38
N ASP A 556 -25.68 13.49 -3.50
CA ASP A 556 -24.59 14.15 -2.77
C ASP A 556 -23.44 14.54 -3.71
N PRO A 557 -22.65 15.58 -3.38
CA PRO A 557 -21.43 15.88 -4.11
C PRO A 557 -20.44 14.71 -4.03
N LEU A 558 -19.82 14.35 -5.17
CA LEU A 558 -18.89 13.23 -5.21
C LEU A 558 -17.56 13.60 -4.54
N SER A 559 -17.35 13.09 -3.33
CA SER A 559 -16.15 13.37 -2.53
C SER A 559 -15.26 12.12 -2.36
N PRO A 560 -14.02 12.11 -2.88
CA PRO A 560 -13.04 11.06 -2.61
C PRO A 560 -12.76 10.85 -1.10
N ASN A 561 -12.80 11.93 -0.32
CA ASN A 561 -12.65 11.86 1.14
C ASN A 561 -13.79 11.08 1.81
N ALA A 562 -15.04 11.34 1.44
CA ALA A 562 -16.20 10.60 1.93
C ALA A 562 -16.17 9.12 1.52
N MET A 563 -15.64 8.81 0.32
CA MET A 563 -15.44 7.43 -0.12
C MET A 563 -14.41 6.71 0.75
N THR A 564 -13.25 7.34 0.97
CA THR A 564 -12.17 6.79 1.81
C THR A 564 -12.63 6.62 3.26
N GLU A 565 -13.40 7.58 3.79
CA GLU A 565 -13.98 7.50 5.12
C GLU A 565 -15.02 6.38 5.23
N THR A 566 -15.87 6.20 4.22
CA THR A 566 -16.80 5.06 4.13
C THR A 566 -16.02 3.74 4.15
N GLN A 567 -14.99 3.60 3.32
CA GLN A 567 -14.12 2.41 3.29
C GLN A 567 -13.51 2.13 4.66
N ARG A 568 -12.97 3.15 5.33
CA ARG A 568 -12.40 3.06 6.68
C ARG A 568 -13.44 2.58 7.70
N ARG A 569 -14.64 3.15 7.71
CA ARG A 569 -15.74 2.75 8.61
C ARG A 569 -16.22 1.33 8.37
N LEU A 570 -16.22 0.87 7.12
CA LEU A 570 -16.54 -0.53 6.80
C LEU A 570 -15.46 -1.48 7.31
N TYR A 571 -14.18 -1.16 7.15
CA TYR A 571 -13.09 -1.94 7.75
C TYR A 571 -13.12 -1.96 9.27
N ASP A 572 -13.48 -0.84 9.92
CA ASP A 572 -13.60 -0.74 11.38
C ASP A 572 -14.66 -1.71 11.97
N LEU A 573 -15.63 -2.17 11.17
CA LEU A 573 -16.59 -3.20 11.59
C LEU A 573 -15.92 -4.55 11.84
N GLY A 574 -14.77 -4.82 11.22
CA GLY A 574 -14.02 -6.08 11.37
C GLY A 574 -14.74 -7.32 10.83
N VAL A 575 -15.82 -7.13 10.05
CA VAL A 575 -16.60 -8.22 9.42
C VAL A 575 -16.28 -8.43 7.94
N PHE A 576 -15.48 -7.53 7.36
CA PHE A 576 -15.08 -7.58 5.95
C PHE A 576 -13.59 -7.84 5.84
N ALA A 577 -13.21 -8.74 4.94
CA ALA A 577 -11.81 -9.02 4.60
C ALA A 577 -11.26 -7.95 3.65
N GLU A 578 -12.10 -7.47 2.73
CA GLU A 578 -11.74 -6.52 1.68
C GLU A 578 -12.92 -5.60 1.36
N VAL A 579 -12.64 -4.33 1.12
CA VAL A 579 -13.60 -3.30 0.70
C VAL A 579 -12.96 -2.54 -0.45
N GLU A 580 -13.35 -2.85 -1.67
CA GLU A 580 -12.94 -2.12 -2.87
C GLU A 580 -13.95 -1.00 -3.15
N MET A 581 -13.44 0.15 -3.57
CA MET A 581 -14.27 1.29 -3.96
C MET A 581 -13.83 1.83 -5.31
N ALA A 582 -14.80 2.24 -6.12
CA ALA A 582 -14.51 2.85 -7.42
C ALA A 582 -15.60 3.84 -7.83
N VAL A 583 -15.25 4.76 -8.71
CA VAL A 583 -16.21 5.57 -9.45
C VAL A 583 -16.41 4.91 -10.81
N GLN A 584 -17.64 4.63 -11.19
CA GLN A 584 -17.92 4.08 -12.51
C GLN A 584 -17.72 5.15 -13.58
N ASN A 585 -17.04 4.78 -14.66
CA ASN A 585 -16.74 5.66 -15.79
C ASN A 585 -16.08 6.99 -15.35
N PRO A 586 -14.91 6.95 -14.69
CA PRO A 586 -14.30 8.15 -14.12
C PRO A 586 -13.93 9.18 -15.22
N GLU A 587 -13.48 8.72 -16.38
CA GLU A 587 -13.07 9.58 -17.51
C GLU A 587 -14.24 10.21 -18.27
N GLY A 588 -15.45 9.64 -18.16
CA GLY A 588 -16.62 10.12 -18.89
C GLY A 588 -17.01 11.54 -18.49
N GLU A 589 -17.63 12.30 -19.39
CA GLU A 589 -17.94 13.71 -19.14
C GLU A 589 -19.26 13.96 -18.40
N THR A 590 -19.92 12.91 -17.90
CA THR A 590 -21.17 13.04 -17.13
C THR A 590 -20.93 13.65 -15.76
N ASN A 591 -21.78 14.58 -15.35
CA ASN A 591 -21.75 15.15 -13.99
C ASN A 591 -22.23 14.18 -12.92
N ARG A 592 -23.10 13.21 -13.26
CA ARG A 592 -23.58 12.19 -12.32
C ARG A 592 -22.83 10.88 -12.52
N LYS A 593 -22.28 10.33 -11.44
CA LYS A 593 -21.44 9.11 -11.43
C LYS A 593 -21.97 8.07 -10.46
N TYR A 594 -21.87 6.79 -10.81
CA TYR A 594 -22.11 5.73 -9.83
C TYR A 594 -20.88 5.55 -8.95
N VAL A 595 -21.10 5.33 -7.66
CA VAL A 595 -20.05 4.97 -6.70
C VAL A 595 -20.23 3.50 -6.36
N LEU A 596 -19.19 2.71 -6.57
CA LEU A 596 -19.20 1.28 -6.38
C LEU A 596 -18.50 0.96 -5.07
N TYR A 597 -19.13 0.12 -4.25
CA TYR A 597 -18.49 -0.57 -3.14
C TYR A 597 -18.66 -2.08 -3.34
N GLN A 598 -17.55 -2.77 -3.59
CA GLN A 598 -17.50 -4.23 -3.59
C GLN A 598 -16.87 -4.68 -2.29
N ILE A 599 -17.57 -5.56 -1.56
CA ILE A 599 -17.14 -6.02 -0.26
C ILE A 599 -16.95 -7.53 -0.28
N GLU A 600 -15.87 -8.02 0.32
CA GLU A 600 -15.67 -9.45 0.61
C GLU A 600 -15.86 -9.68 2.11
N GLU A 601 -16.86 -10.49 2.48
CA GLU A 601 -17.09 -10.84 3.89
C GLU A 601 -15.93 -11.66 4.45
N ALA A 602 -15.48 -11.29 5.65
CA ALA A 602 -14.48 -12.06 6.36
C ALA A 602 -15.07 -13.40 6.81
N ARG A 603 -14.19 -14.40 7.00
CA ARG A 603 -14.60 -15.69 7.53
C ARG A 603 -15.32 -15.51 8.87
N ASN A 604 -16.55 -15.98 8.91
CA ASN A 604 -17.44 -15.88 10.08
C ASN A 604 -17.04 -16.79 11.26
N TYR A 605 -16.06 -17.69 11.09
CA TYR A 605 -15.51 -18.50 12.19
C TYR A 605 -13.99 -18.47 12.24
N SER A 606 -13.48 -18.36 13.48
CA SER A 606 -12.10 -18.69 13.81
C SER A 606 -12.08 -19.82 14.82
N VAL A 607 -11.34 -20.89 14.50
CA VAL A 607 -11.10 -22.01 15.40
C VAL A 607 -9.60 -22.09 15.64
N THR A 608 -9.19 -21.93 16.88
CA THR A 608 -7.79 -22.05 17.29
C THR A 608 -7.64 -23.21 18.26
N VAL A 609 -6.80 -24.17 17.88
CA VAL A 609 -6.38 -25.27 18.75
C VAL A 609 -4.92 -25.06 19.12
N GLY A 610 -4.65 -24.93 20.41
CA GLY A 610 -3.31 -24.71 20.94
C GLY A 610 -2.87 -25.85 21.83
N ALA A 611 -1.60 -26.23 21.73
CA ALA A 611 -0.93 -27.08 22.68
C ALA A 611 0.36 -26.39 23.14
N GLY A 612 0.73 -26.55 24.40
CA GLY A 612 1.99 -26.05 24.92
C GLY A 612 2.29 -26.66 26.28
N ALA A 613 3.28 -26.11 26.96
CA ALA A 613 3.56 -26.45 28.34
C ALA A 613 4.04 -25.22 29.09
N GLU A 614 3.79 -25.23 30.40
CA GLU A 614 4.33 -24.25 31.33
C GLU A 614 5.34 -24.97 32.21
N ILE A 615 6.57 -24.44 32.20
CA ILE A 615 7.68 -24.94 33.01
C ILE A 615 7.93 -23.89 34.07
N GLY A 616 7.74 -24.29 35.33
CA GLY A 616 7.88 -23.40 36.46
C GLY A 616 8.10 -24.18 37.75
N ARG A 617 8.23 -23.46 38.86
CA ARG A 617 8.30 -24.08 40.19
C ARG A 617 6.90 -24.52 40.63
N ILE A 618 6.48 -25.69 40.18
CA ILE A 618 5.20 -26.32 40.50
C ILE A 618 5.45 -27.20 41.74
N GLY A 619 4.94 -26.79 42.90
CA GLY A 619 5.01 -27.56 44.15
C GLY A 619 4.48 -29.00 44.02
N GLY A 620 5.28 -29.95 44.49
CA GLY A 620 4.90 -31.36 44.55
C GLY A 620 3.86 -31.63 45.64
N ALA A 621 3.04 -32.66 45.45
CA ALA A 621 2.12 -33.20 46.44
C ALA A 621 2.93 -33.87 47.58
N GLY A 622 3.45 -33.09 48.52
CA GLY A 622 4.24 -33.59 49.65
C GLY A 622 5.06 -32.56 50.44
N ALA A 623 5.11 -31.30 50.01
CA ALA A 623 5.87 -30.28 50.73
C ALA A 623 5.09 -29.77 51.96
N ALA A 624 5.57 -30.12 53.17
CA ALA A 624 5.24 -29.38 54.38
C ALA A 624 5.64 -27.90 54.19
N LEU A 625 4.89 -26.97 54.80
CA LEU A 625 5.17 -25.51 54.77
C LEU A 625 6.61 -25.15 55.17
N SER A 626 7.33 -26.06 55.83
CA SER A 626 8.72 -25.94 56.28
C SER A 626 9.79 -26.38 55.26
N SER A 627 9.43 -27.06 54.16
CA SER A 627 10.40 -27.59 53.19
C SER A 627 9.87 -27.58 51.75
N PRO A 628 10.04 -26.48 50.99
CA PRO A 628 9.63 -26.44 49.59
C PRO A 628 10.59 -27.26 48.73
N THR A 629 10.21 -28.49 48.38
CA THR A 629 10.92 -29.29 47.37
C THR A 629 10.88 -28.52 46.03
N ASN A 630 12.04 -28.00 45.63
CA ASN A 630 12.27 -27.18 44.45
C ASN A 630 12.38 -28.03 43.18
N GLU A 631 11.38 -28.83 42.86
CA GLU A 631 11.36 -29.56 41.58
C GLU A 631 10.78 -28.66 40.46
N PRO A 632 11.44 -28.58 39.29
CA PRO A 632 10.84 -27.96 38.11
C PRO A 632 9.67 -28.83 37.66
N GLY A 633 8.45 -28.34 37.81
CA GLY A 633 7.30 -29.07 37.32
C GLY A 633 6.89 -28.63 35.94
N PHE A 634 6.39 -29.60 35.20
CA PHE A 634 5.91 -29.49 33.85
C PHE A 634 4.38 -29.57 33.87
N SER A 635 3.71 -28.52 33.39
CA SER A 635 2.27 -28.54 33.19
C SER A 635 1.96 -28.42 31.71
N PRO A 636 1.59 -29.52 31.02
CA PRO A 636 1.06 -29.41 29.67
C PRO A 636 -0.22 -28.56 29.68
N ARG A 637 -0.43 -27.81 28.61
CA ARG A 637 -1.62 -26.98 28.40
C ARG A 637 -2.21 -27.26 27.03
N ILE A 638 -3.52 -27.35 26.99
CA ILE A 638 -4.31 -27.35 25.76
C ILE A 638 -5.28 -26.17 25.82
N SER A 639 -5.52 -25.56 24.67
CA SER A 639 -6.52 -24.51 24.51
C SER A 639 -7.35 -24.76 23.28
N PHE A 640 -8.64 -24.48 23.39
CA PHE A 640 -9.59 -24.52 22.29
C PHE A 640 -10.40 -23.24 22.34
N ASP A 641 -10.26 -22.43 21.29
CA ASP A 641 -10.95 -21.17 21.12
C ASP A 641 -11.77 -21.23 19.84
N VAL A 642 -13.05 -20.94 19.95
CA VAL A 642 -13.95 -20.76 18.80
C VAL A 642 -14.59 -19.39 18.89
N THR A 643 -14.49 -18.62 17.81
CA THR A 643 -15.16 -17.33 17.70
C THR A 643 -16.01 -17.34 16.46
N ARG A 644 -17.29 -16.98 16.62
CA ARG A 644 -18.19 -16.64 15.54
C ARG A 644 -18.24 -15.12 15.40
N PHE A 645 -17.68 -14.60 14.32
CA PHE A 645 -17.78 -13.20 13.94
C PHE A 645 -19.12 -12.94 13.25
N ASN A 646 -19.51 -11.66 13.18
CA ASN A 646 -20.72 -11.20 12.53
C ASN A 646 -21.97 -12.02 12.89
N PHE A 647 -22.14 -12.31 14.18
CA PHE A 647 -23.25 -13.10 14.70
C PHE A 647 -24.58 -12.47 14.28
N LEU A 648 -25.44 -13.23 13.59
CA LEU A 648 -26.73 -12.78 13.02
C LEU A 648 -26.64 -11.66 11.96
N GLY A 649 -25.45 -11.40 11.41
CA GLY A 649 -25.22 -10.39 10.37
C GLY A 649 -25.22 -8.95 10.88
N ILE A 650 -25.08 -8.73 12.20
CA ILE A 650 -25.18 -7.41 12.84
C ILE A 650 -23.83 -6.87 13.37
N GLY A 651 -22.69 -7.44 12.96
CA GLY A 651 -21.38 -6.96 13.40
C GLY A 651 -20.94 -7.41 14.80
N HIS A 652 -21.77 -8.19 15.50
CA HIS A 652 -21.47 -8.69 16.85
C HIS A 652 -20.61 -9.96 16.78
N SER A 653 -19.90 -10.30 17.85
CA SER A 653 -19.13 -11.55 17.93
C SER A 653 -19.48 -12.36 19.17
N LEU A 654 -19.51 -13.68 19.00
CA LEU A 654 -19.69 -14.65 20.09
C LEU A 654 -18.46 -15.55 20.14
N SER A 655 -17.77 -15.58 21.27
CA SER A 655 -16.54 -16.35 21.44
C SER A 655 -16.63 -17.26 22.64
N PHE A 656 -16.14 -18.49 22.48
CA PHE A 656 -15.92 -19.44 23.55
C PHE A 656 -14.44 -19.81 23.55
N ARG A 657 -13.77 -19.51 24.67
CA ARG A 657 -12.37 -19.82 24.92
C ARG A 657 -12.28 -20.81 26.06
N SER A 658 -11.57 -21.90 25.84
CA SER A 658 -11.33 -22.91 26.86
C SER A 658 -9.84 -23.23 26.95
N ARG A 659 -9.38 -23.42 28.18
CA ARG A 659 -8.00 -23.77 28.48
C ARG A 659 -7.99 -24.80 29.59
N ALA A 660 -7.25 -25.88 29.37
CA ALA A 660 -7.04 -26.91 30.36
C ALA A 660 -5.54 -27.18 30.52
N SER A 661 -5.09 -27.14 31.76
CA SER A 661 -3.76 -27.57 32.18
C SER A 661 -3.87 -28.26 33.54
N ASN A 662 -2.75 -28.78 34.05
CA ASN A 662 -2.72 -29.35 35.40
C ASN A 662 -2.91 -28.29 36.49
N LEU A 663 -2.64 -27.03 36.17
CA LEU A 663 -2.73 -25.89 37.08
C LEU A 663 -4.05 -25.12 36.97
N GLN A 664 -4.66 -25.10 35.78
CA GLN A 664 -5.81 -24.24 35.51
C GLN A 664 -6.78 -24.89 34.54
N LYS A 665 -8.07 -24.83 34.88
CA LYS A 665 -9.19 -25.15 33.98
C LYS A 665 -10.06 -23.91 33.84
N ARG A 666 -10.08 -23.32 32.65
CA ARG A 666 -10.79 -22.08 32.35
C ARG A 666 -11.74 -22.26 31.19
N GLY A 667 -12.96 -21.76 31.33
CA GLY A 667 -13.94 -21.58 30.26
C GLY A 667 -14.44 -20.14 30.29
N LEU A 668 -14.42 -19.46 29.14
CA LEU A 668 -14.86 -18.09 28.97
C LEU A 668 -15.80 -18.03 27.78
N LEU A 669 -17.06 -17.67 28.02
CA LEU A 669 -17.99 -17.28 26.97
C LEU A 669 -18.06 -15.75 26.95
N SER A 670 -17.88 -15.14 25.79
CA SER A 670 -17.89 -13.69 25.62
C SER A 670 -18.71 -13.30 24.41
N TYR A 671 -19.67 -12.41 24.61
CA TYR A 671 -20.44 -11.75 23.57
C TYR A 671 -20.01 -10.28 23.48
N SER A 672 -19.61 -9.85 22.30
CA SER A 672 -19.20 -8.47 22.02
C SER A 672 -20.11 -7.84 20.99
N ALA A 673 -20.66 -6.68 21.33
CA ALA A 673 -21.50 -5.84 20.49
C ALA A 673 -20.81 -4.47 20.31
N PRO A 674 -19.85 -4.34 19.37
CA PRO A 674 -19.28 -3.04 19.00
C PRO A 674 -20.35 -2.20 18.31
N GLY A 675 -20.30 -0.87 18.47
CA GLY A 675 -21.32 0.02 17.90
C GLY A 675 -22.70 -0.13 18.55
N PHE A 676 -22.78 -0.49 19.83
CA PHE A 676 -24.04 -0.84 20.49
C PHE A 676 -25.09 0.27 20.36
N ARG A 677 -26.30 -0.09 19.86
CA ARG A 677 -27.39 0.83 19.48
C ARG A 677 -27.01 1.82 18.35
N ASN A 678 -26.22 1.35 17.38
CA ASN A 678 -25.74 2.13 16.23
C ASN A 678 -24.92 3.37 16.62
N LEU A 679 -24.29 3.34 17.80
CA LEU A 679 -23.39 4.39 18.27
C LEU A 679 -21.96 3.87 18.19
N GLU A 680 -21.20 4.27 17.16
CA GLU A 680 -19.85 3.76 16.86
C GLU A 680 -18.88 3.85 18.04
N LYS A 681 -19.05 4.89 18.88
CA LYS A 681 -18.20 5.13 20.05
C LYS A 681 -18.55 4.23 21.23
N ARG A 682 -19.60 3.42 21.15
CA ARG A 682 -20.07 2.57 22.25
C ARG A 682 -19.87 1.10 21.94
N ALA A 683 -19.41 0.34 22.93
CA ALA A 683 -19.31 -1.11 22.84
C ALA A 683 -19.88 -1.75 24.10
N LEU A 684 -20.64 -2.82 23.92
CA LEU A 684 -21.16 -3.64 25.01
C LEU A 684 -20.46 -4.99 24.97
N THR A 685 -19.93 -5.43 26.10
CA THR A 685 -19.34 -6.77 26.23
C THR A 685 -19.99 -7.49 27.41
N PHE A 686 -20.47 -8.70 27.16
CA PHE A 686 -20.94 -9.61 28.19
C PHE A 686 -20.00 -10.81 28.27
N THR A 687 -19.50 -11.12 29.46
CA THR A 687 -18.63 -12.27 29.66
C THR A 687 -19.13 -13.15 30.80
N THR A 688 -19.02 -14.46 30.62
CA THR A 688 -19.18 -15.45 31.70
C THR A 688 -17.91 -16.29 31.80
N LEU A 689 -17.36 -16.34 33.00
CA LEU A 689 -16.08 -16.98 33.30
C LEU A 689 -16.29 -18.08 34.33
N TYR A 690 -15.78 -19.26 34.02
CA TYR A 690 -15.49 -20.31 34.98
C TYR A 690 -13.98 -20.53 35.01
N ASP A 691 -13.36 -20.42 36.18
CA ASP A 691 -11.92 -20.64 36.36
C ASP A 691 -11.66 -21.44 37.64
N ASP A 692 -11.12 -22.65 37.49
CA ASP A 692 -10.60 -23.50 38.58
C ASP A 692 -9.08 -23.48 38.48
N SER A 693 -8.46 -22.67 39.34
CA SER A 693 -7.01 -22.43 39.37
C SER A 693 -6.40 -23.00 40.64
N ARG A 694 -5.21 -23.56 40.50
CA ARG A 694 -4.42 -24.13 41.59
C ARG A 694 -3.09 -23.40 41.65
N ASP A 695 -2.89 -22.65 42.72
CA ASP A 695 -1.55 -22.20 43.09
C ASP A 695 -0.84 -23.37 43.76
N VAL A 696 0.34 -23.69 43.27
CA VAL A 696 1.03 -24.91 43.65
C VAL A 696 1.66 -24.84 45.05
N ARG A 697 1.53 -23.71 45.76
CA ARG A 697 2.10 -23.53 47.10
C ARG A 697 1.09 -23.13 48.18
N THR A 698 -0.08 -22.59 47.84
CA THR A 698 -0.87 -21.83 48.84
C THR A 698 -2.38 -22.05 48.82
N PHE A 699 -3.05 -22.18 47.67
CA PHE A 699 -4.51 -22.32 47.64
C PHE A 699 -5.05 -22.88 46.31
N ARG A 700 -6.29 -23.39 46.35
CA ARG A 700 -7.13 -23.64 45.17
C ARG A 700 -8.26 -22.63 45.18
N ALA A 701 -8.50 -21.98 44.04
CA ALA A 701 -9.58 -21.01 43.88
C ALA A 701 -10.50 -21.43 42.72
N ILE A 702 -11.81 -21.39 42.99
CA ILE A 702 -12.84 -21.54 41.96
C ILE A 702 -13.54 -20.20 41.83
N ARG A 703 -13.41 -19.55 40.67
CA ARG A 703 -14.08 -18.29 40.34
C ARG A 703 -15.19 -18.57 39.33
N ARG A 704 -16.39 -18.06 39.63
CA ARG A 704 -17.53 -18.00 38.72
C ARG A 704 -17.96 -16.55 38.65
N GLU A 705 -17.93 -15.99 37.46
CA GLU A 705 -18.18 -14.57 37.27
C GLU A 705 -19.02 -14.35 36.02
N ALA A 706 -19.93 -13.39 36.12
CA ALA A 706 -20.58 -12.79 34.97
C ALA A 706 -20.31 -11.28 35.04
N SER A 707 -19.90 -10.68 33.94
CA SER A 707 -19.71 -9.24 33.87
C SER A 707 -20.35 -8.66 32.62
N VAL A 708 -20.87 -7.45 32.76
CA VAL A 708 -21.34 -6.59 31.67
C VAL A 708 -20.48 -5.35 31.70
N GLN A 709 -19.88 -5.00 30.58
CA GLN A 709 -19.06 -3.81 30.43
C GLN A 709 -19.64 -2.96 29.29
N LEU A 710 -19.88 -1.69 29.57
CA LEU A 710 -20.22 -0.68 28.57
C LEU A 710 -19.03 0.26 28.44
N PHE A 711 -18.47 0.33 27.24
CA PHE A 711 -17.37 1.23 26.90
C PHE A 711 -17.91 2.38 26.06
N GLU A 712 -17.46 3.60 26.32
CA GLU A 712 -17.76 4.78 25.52
C GLU A 712 -16.47 5.58 25.26
N ARG A 713 -16.14 5.78 23.99
CA ARG A 713 -14.99 6.59 23.57
C ARG A 713 -15.39 8.07 23.51
N LEU A 714 -14.80 8.90 24.37
CA LEU A 714 -15.17 10.32 24.49
C LEU A 714 -14.44 11.26 23.51
N SER A 715 -13.26 10.88 22.98
CA SER A 715 -12.50 11.69 22.01
C SER A 715 -12.40 11.03 20.63
N LYS A 716 -12.11 11.86 19.60
CA LYS A 716 -11.90 11.39 18.22
C LYS A 716 -10.72 10.43 18.10
#